data_AF-A0A1Y1IA60-F1
#
_entry.id   AF-A0A1Y1IA60-F1
#
_cell.length_a   1.000
_cell.length_b   1.000
_cell.length_c   1.000
_cell.angle_alpha   90.00
_cell.angle_beta   90.00
_cell.angle_gamma   90.00
#
_symmetry.space_group_name_H-M   'P 1'
#
loop_
_entity.id
_entity.type
_entity.pdbx_description
1 polymer ?
#
loop_
_entity_poly.entity_id
_entity_poly.type
_entity_poly.pdbx_seq_one_letter_code
_entity_poly.pdbx_strand_id
1 'polypeptide(L)'
;MGLSSQLPRALAAAAQKLILKDPASPQAVEKGWGLLHRANPLDRNLTYHAKSQFPRTSGKPDAVSRGPKLGGQASRGFATSAGRTPVAADVAPPPPQGGSPLKSLSWLLSIPVGFAAYYAYTQSKRPPVVTSVGDDADPHVIQNWSGTHEVRPKVFFQPETEEELEKIVAEAQETGTKIRPMGSGLSPNGLAFQEDGMLSLALLDKVVAVDKEKKQVTVQAGIRVQQLAEALAEHGLTLENFASIQEQQVGGFTQVSAHGTGARIPTVDQSVVALKVVTPAKGTLTLSESQNPELFRLVRVGLGGLGIVTELTLQCVPSHKLVEKTWTVSRGEAKRNLGKWLREYRHIRYMWIPYTDTVVVVASNPEGSERGWFSWLWGAAKPAKQYSEDEQLAPARTLMREVEATKHPPQAPKLPPDALDSLTFFELRDKLLAADPLDWEHVKKVNEAEAEFWKMREGSRVAWSHEILQFDCGGQQWVLEAAFPAGTVNKPSDASIAFMEEVLELVEGEKIAAPAPIEQRWTKKSDSPMSPGYAPPGAPKDSIHSWVGIIMYLPTMELVERMRIRSAFEEYKKKCEVAVWEKYGAVEHWAKVEIPEEKEDQKRLRERFRRKYPLERYKEARRELDPKDLLGNRLLKFISQEDKVDES
;
A
#
# COMPACT_ATOMS: atom_id res chain seq x y z
N MET A 1 30.51 44.54 -5.07
CA MET A 1 29.11 44.18 -4.67
C MET A 1 29.11 43.97 -3.16
N GLY A 2 28.40 44.76 -2.35
CA GLY A 2 28.55 44.66 -0.88
C GLY A 2 27.46 45.25 0.02
N LEU A 3 26.41 45.88 -0.52
CA LEU A 3 25.37 46.56 0.28
C LEU A 3 23.98 45.91 0.24
N SER A 4 23.72 44.97 -0.69
CA SER A 4 22.39 44.34 -0.85
C SER A 4 22.03 43.39 0.30
N SER A 5 22.99 42.59 0.78
CA SER A 5 22.74 41.50 1.74
C SER A 5 22.54 41.92 3.20
N GLN A 6 22.78 43.20 3.55
CA GLN A 6 22.65 43.68 4.93
C GLN A 6 21.25 44.23 5.26
N LEU A 7 20.55 44.80 4.27
CA LEU A 7 19.26 45.47 4.48
C LEU A 7 18.15 44.54 5.04
N PRO A 8 17.95 43.31 4.51
CA PRO A 8 16.93 42.39 5.03
C PRO A 8 17.23 41.94 6.48
N ARG A 9 18.51 41.72 6.80
CA ARG A 9 18.95 41.31 8.15
C ARG A 9 18.74 42.43 9.18
N ALA A 10 18.99 43.68 8.79
CA ALA A 10 18.72 44.83 9.66
C ALA A 10 17.22 45.01 9.94
N LEU A 11 16.36 44.84 8.93
CA LEU A 11 14.90 44.90 9.09
C LEU A 11 14.36 43.77 9.96
N ALA A 12 14.80 42.53 9.76
CA ALA A 12 14.41 41.39 10.58
C ALA A 12 14.82 41.57 12.06
N ALA A 13 16.06 42.03 12.32
CA ALA A 13 16.52 42.31 13.68
C ALA A 13 15.76 43.47 14.35
N ALA A 14 15.33 44.48 13.59
CA ALA A 14 14.49 45.56 14.08
C ALA A 14 13.06 45.08 14.41
N ALA A 15 12.46 44.27 13.54
CA ALA A 15 11.15 43.64 13.78
C ALA A 15 11.16 42.76 15.03
N GLN A 16 12.17 41.89 15.17
CA GLN A 16 12.31 41.00 16.33
C GLN A 16 12.47 41.80 17.63
N LYS A 17 13.23 42.91 17.62
CA LYS A 17 13.34 43.84 18.77
C LYS A 17 12.06 44.61 19.07
N LEU A 18 11.17 44.84 18.09
CA LEU A 18 9.86 45.45 18.33
C LEU A 18 8.92 44.46 19.04
N ILE A 19 8.80 43.25 18.48
CA ILE A 19 7.88 42.21 18.96
C ILE A 19 8.27 41.71 20.36
N LEU A 20 9.57 41.49 20.61
CA LEU A 20 10.04 41.01 21.93
C LEU A 20 9.98 42.07 23.04
N LYS A 21 9.76 43.35 22.72
CA LYS A 21 9.71 44.42 23.74
C LYS A 21 8.32 44.58 24.36
N ASP A 22 7.27 44.28 23.61
CA ASP A 22 5.89 44.18 24.10
C ASP A 22 5.10 43.21 23.19
N PRO A 23 5.17 41.89 23.47
CA PRO A 23 4.50 40.88 22.64
C PRO A 23 2.98 40.84 22.85
N ALA A 24 2.44 41.58 23.83
CA ALA A 24 1.00 41.66 24.10
C ALA A 24 0.31 42.80 23.34
N SER A 25 1.06 43.80 22.86
CA SER A 25 0.54 44.92 22.09
C SER A 25 0.29 44.58 20.61
N PRO A 26 -0.97 44.57 20.13
CA PRO A 26 -1.26 44.26 18.74
C PRO A 26 -0.56 45.19 17.75
N GLN A 27 -0.38 46.47 18.11
CA GLN A 27 0.29 47.46 17.27
C GLN A 27 1.81 47.28 17.20
N ALA A 28 2.44 46.67 18.23
CA ALA A 28 3.84 46.29 18.19
C ALA A 28 4.05 45.05 17.29
N VAL A 29 3.16 44.07 17.41
CA VAL A 29 3.12 42.86 16.57
C VAL A 29 2.88 43.22 15.10
N GLU A 30 1.86 44.02 14.79
CA GLU A 30 1.51 44.47 13.44
C GLU A 30 2.66 45.24 12.77
N LYS A 31 3.29 46.18 13.48
CA LYS A 31 4.48 46.90 12.97
C LYS A 31 5.70 46.00 12.79
N GLY A 32 5.86 44.98 13.64
CA GLY A 32 6.89 43.96 13.48
C GLY A 32 6.69 43.14 12.20
N TRP A 33 5.49 42.61 11.98
CA TRP A 33 5.15 41.89 10.74
C TRP A 33 5.24 42.77 9.49
N GLY A 34 4.81 44.03 9.57
CA GLY A 34 4.95 45.01 8.48
C GLY A 34 6.41 45.35 8.11
N LEU A 35 7.37 45.11 9.01
CA LEU A 35 8.81 45.18 8.72
C LEU A 35 9.35 43.86 8.15
N LEU A 36 8.81 42.70 8.56
CA LEU A 36 9.17 41.39 8.03
C LEU A 36 8.71 41.21 6.57
N HIS A 37 7.48 41.59 6.20
CA HIS A 37 7.05 41.56 4.80
C HIS A 37 7.94 42.45 3.91
N ARG A 38 8.41 43.60 4.40
CA ARG A 38 9.36 44.46 3.66
C ARG A 38 10.77 43.89 3.53
N ALA A 39 11.10 42.83 4.26
CA ALA A 39 12.35 42.09 4.12
C ALA A 39 12.22 40.88 3.16
N ASN A 40 11.02 40.55 2.68
CA ASN A 40 10.75 39.43 1.79
C ASN A 40 10.52 39.92 0.33
N PRO A 41 11.34 39.51 -0.67
CA PRO A 41 11.25 40.05 -2.03
C PRO A 41 10.01 39.67 -2.86
N LEU A 42 9.24 38.65 -2.45
CA LEU A 42 8.29 37.95 -3.34
C LEU A 42 6.84 38.50 -3.33
N ASP A 43 6.53 39.47 -2.48
CA ASP A 43 5.14 39.81 -2.15
C ASP A 43 4.58 40.99 -2.98
N ARG A 44 4.48 40.80 -4.31
CA ARG A 44 3.77 41.72 -5.22
C ARG A 44 3.03 40.98 -6.35
N ASN A 45 1.75 41.32 -6.52
CA ASN A 45 0.84 40.94 -7.62
C ASN A 45 0.24 39.52 -7.57
N LEU A 46 -0.55 39.21 -6.53
CA LEU A 46 -1.59 38.17 -6.64
C LEU A 46 -2.84 38.72 -7.33
N THR A 47 -3.21 38.15 -8.48
CA THR A 47 -4.49 38.38 -9.15
C THR A 47 -5.07 37.04 -9.63
N TYR A 48 -6.28 36.69 -9.20
CA TYR A 48 -6.87 35.38 -9.49
C TYR A 48 -7.21 35.18 -10.98
N HIS A 49 -6.60 34.19 -11.63
CA HIS A 49 -7.01 33.69 -12.95
C HIS A 49 -6.99 32.17 -13.01
N ALA A 50 -8.18 31.56 -12.98
CA ALA A 50 -8.36 30.17 -13.38
C ALA A 50 -8.46 30.07 -14.91
N LYS A 51 -7.48 29.40 -15.54
CA LYS A 51 -7.59 28.82 -16.91
C LYS A 51 -6.40 27.94 -17.24
N SER A 52 -6.68 26.82 -17.91
CA SER A 52 -5.68 25.93 -18.50
C SER A 52 -4.87 26.62 -19.60
N GLN A 53 -3.58 26.30 -19.69
CA GLN A 53 -2.72 26.67 -20.82
C GLN A 53 -1.77 25.52 -21.18
N PHE A 54 -2.16 24.73 -22.18
CA PHE A 54 -1.21 24.06 -23.06
C PHE A 54 -0.76 25.02 -24.17
N PRO A 55 0.47 24.90 -24.71
CA PRO A 55 1.00 25.84 -25.70
C PRO A 55 0.23 25.76 -27.02
N ARG A 56 -0.33 26.89 -27.45
CA ARG A 56 -1.09 26.99 -28.71
C ARG A 56 -0.20 27.38 -29.88
N THR A 57 -0.25 26.61 -30.97
CA THR A 57 0.20 27.03 -32.29
C THR A 57 -0.77 28.06 -32.90
N SER A 58 -0.26 28.91 -33.79
CA SER A 58 -0.94 30.14 -34.22
C SER A 58 -1.81 29.97 -35.48
N GLY A 59 -3.10 30.32 -35.39
CA GLY A 59 -4.01 30.43 -36.54
C GLY A 59 -5.20 31.38 -36.27
N LYS A 60 -5.50 32.26 -37.23
CA LYS A 60 -6.60 33.26 -37.28
C LYS A 60 -6.68 33.83 -38.71
N PRO A 61 -7.77 34.54 -39.11
CA PRO A 61 -9.05 34.82 -38.44
C PRO A 61 -10.21 34.05 -39.18
N ASP A 62 -11.53 34.28 -39.10
CA ASP A 62 -12.39 35.50 -39.08
C ASP A 62 -13.70 35.34 -38.26
N ALA A 63 -14.66 36.28 -38.38
CA ALA A 63 -15.62 36.65 -37.31
C ALA A 63 -17.10 36.93 -37.75
N VAL A 64 -17.94 37.32 -36.76
CA VAL A 64 -19.36 37.81 -36.84
C VAL A 64 -20.41 36.66 -36.96
N SER A 65 -21.61 36.63 -36.34
CA SER A 65 -22.51 37.56 -35.58
C SER A 65 -23.17 36.82 -34.38
N ARG A 66 -23.48 37.40 -33.19
CA ARG A 66 -24.53 38.37 -32.74
C ARG A 66 -26.02 37.89 -32.64
N GLY A 67 -26.37 37.23 -31.52
CA GLY A 67 -27.64 37.42 -30.75
C GLY A 67 -28.96 36.82 -31.31
N PRO A 68 -30.12 36.96 -30.60
CA PRO A 68 -30.39 37.73 -29.36
C PRO A 68 -30.94 36.87 -28.17
N LYS A 69 -31.51 37.53 -27.13
CA LYS A 69 -32.04 36.92 -25.87
C LYS A 69 -33.57 37.04 -25.73
N LEU A 70 -34.18 36.08 -25.00
CA LEU A 70 -35.38 36.18 -24.13
C LEU A 70 -35.07 35.34 -22.86
N GLY A 71 -35.62 35.49 -21.65
CA GLY A 71 -36.92 35.98 -21.19
C GLY A 71 -37.84 34.79 -20.85
N GLY A 72 -38.34 34.53 -19.62
CA GLY A 72 -38.10 35.14 -18.31
C GLY A 72 -39.38 35.43 -17.49
N GLN A 73 -39.91 34.47 -16.71
CA GLN A 73 -40.97 34.68 -15.69
C GLN A 73 -41.11 33.50 -14.69
N ALA A 74 -41.99 33.60 -13.69
CA ALA A 74 -42.03 32.71 -12.51
C ALA A 74 -43.42 32.59 -11.81
N SER A 75 -43.47 31.74 -10.76
CA SER A 75 -44.37 31.73 -9.58
C SER A 75 -45.61 30.81 -9.53
N ARG A 76 -46.03 30.53 -8.27
CA ARG A 76 -47.19 29.71 -7.77
C ARG A 76 -47.04 28.19 -7.91
N GLY A 77 -47.17 27.35 -6.87
CA GLY A 77 -47.26 27.58 -5.41
C GLY A 77 -48.63 27.30 -4.76
N PHE A 78 -48.68 26.46 -3.72
CA PHE A 78 -49.84 26.25 -2.84
C PHE A 78 -49.45 25.78 -1.41
N ALA A 79 -50.35 26.01 -0.44
CA ALA A 79 -50.25 25.69 0.99
C ALA A 79 -51.67 25.48 1.58
N THR A 80 -51.91 24.99 2.81
CA THR A 80 -51.00 24.66 3.93
C THR A 80 -51.20 23.15 4.30
N SER A 81 -51.15 22.58 5.52
CA SER A 81 -51.08 22.97 6.95
C SER A 81 -50.40 21.81 7.73
N ALA A 82 -49.89 21.85 8.97
CA ALA A 82 -49.52 22.85 9.99
C ALA A 82 -49.97 22.34 11.39
N GLY A 83 -49.02 21.93 12.23
CA GLY A 83 -49.24 21.41 13.59
C GLY A 83 -48.04 21.66 14.50
N ARG A 84 -48.01 22.83 15.14
CA ARG A 84 -47.06 23.29 16.17
C ARG A 84 -47.65 22.96 17.56
N THR A 85 -46.97 22.93 18.72
CA THR A 85 -45.65 23.36 19.29
C THR A 85 -45.53 22.69 20.70
N PRO A 86 -44.55 22.94 21.61
CA PRO A 86 -43.34 23.78 21.56
C PRO A 86 -42.02 23.07 21.95
N VAL A 87 -40.94 23.86 22.00
CA VAL A 87 -39.59 23.48 22.46
C VAL A 87 -39.43 23.70 23.97
N ALA A 88 -38.68 22.82 24.64
CA ALA A 88 -37.91 23.11 25.86
C ALA A 88 -36.45 22.71 25.55
N ALA A 89 -35.45 23.60 25.54
CA ALA A 89 -34.89 24.36 26.66
C ALA A 89 -33.96 23.49 27.53
N ASP A 90 -32.68 23.47 27.14
CA ASP A 90 -31.62 22.76 27.86
C ASP A 90 -31.44 23.30 29.29
N VAL A 91 -31.45 22.39 30.27
CA VAL A 91 -31.19 22.72 31.68
C VAL A 91 -29.71 22.47 31.98
N ALA A 92 -28.95 23.55 32.19
CA ALA A 92 -27.56 23.47 32.61
C ALA A 92 -27.43 22.92 34.05
N PRO A 93 -26.39 22.12 34.35
CA PRO A 93 -26.12 21.65 35.70
C PRO A 93 -25.69 22.79 36.64
N PRO A 94 -25.88 22.67 37.96
CA PRO A 94 -25.56 23.72 38.92
C PRO A 94 -24.03 23.94 39.06
N PRO A 95 -23.58 25.17 39.37
CA PRO A 95 -22.16 25.49 39.51
C PRO A 95 -21.57 24.89 40.80
N PRO A 96 -20.28 24.48 40.79
CA PRO A 96 -19.59 24.07 42.00
C PRO A 96 -19.36 25.25 42.95
N GLN A 97 -19.67 25.06 44.23
CA GLN A 97 -19.41 26.05 45.27
C GLN A 97 -17.94 26.02 45.73
N GLY A 98 -17.36 27.19 46.01
CA GLY A 98 -16.10 27.31 46.76
C GLY A 98 -14.80 27.13 45.96
N GLY A 99 -14.38 28.16 45.23
CA GLY A 99 -13.05 28.24 44.61
C GLY A 99 -12.57 29.69 44.49
N SER A 100 -11.29 29.96 44.72
CA SER A 100 -10.76 31.33 44.74
C SER A 100 -10.67 31.97 43.33
N PRO A 101 -10.84 33.30 43.20
CA PRO A 101 -11.02 33.99 41.91
C PRO A 101 -9.73 34.14 41.06
N LEU A 102 -8.72 33.31 41.29
CA LEU A 102 -7.44 33.31 40.58
C LEU A 102 -7.19 32.05 39.72
N LYS A 103 -8.17 31.13 39.62
CA LYS A 103 -8.09 29.93 38.76
C LYS A 103 -9.03 29.93 37.55
N SER A 104 -9.86 30.95 37.40
CA SER A 104 -10.82 31.08 36.29
C SER A 104 -10.19 31.57 34.97
N LEU A 105 -9.01 32.20 35.01
CA LEU A 105 -8.37 32.76 33.81
C LEU A 105 -7.61 31.72 32.96
N SER A 106 -7.18 30.59 33.54
CA SER A 106 -6.44 29.56 32.79
C SER A 106 -7.31 28.79 31.81
N TRP A 107 -8.61 28.61 32.11
CA TRP A 107 -9.53 27.84 31.27
C TRP A 107 -9.84 28.50 29.92
N LEU A 108 -9.88 29.83 29.88
CA LEU A 108 -10.05 30.59 28.63
C LEU A 108 -8.78 30.56 27.75
N LEU A 109 -7.61 30.29 28.33
CA LEU A 109 -6.35 30.11 27.59
C LEU A 109 -6.10 28.65 27.20
N SER A 110 -6.61 27.67 27.95
CA SER A 110 -6.46 26.25 27.64
C SER A 110 -7.41 25.73 26.55
N ILE A 111 -8.54 26.40 26.28
CA ILE A 111 -9.42 26.04 25.16
C ILE A 111 -8.73 26.28 23.80
N PRO A 112 -8.16 27.47 23.50
CA PRO A 112 -7.40 27.69 22.26
C PRO A 112 -6.18 26.78 22.14
N VAL A 113 -5.43 26.58 23.23
CA VAL A 113 -4.24 25.69 23.23
C VAL A 113 -4.64 24.23 23.05
N GLY A 114 -5.73 23.77 23.68
CA GLY A 114 -6.27 22.42 23.48
C GLY A 114 -6.76 22.19 22.05
N PHE A 115 -7.45 23.17 21.46
CA PHE A 115 -7.89 23.08 20.07
C PHE A 115 -6.72 23.15 19.09
N ALA A 116 -5.71 23.99 19.35
CA ALA A 116 -4.48 24.05 18.56
C ALA A 116 -3.63 22.77 18.70
N ALA A 117 -3.55 22.16 19.88
CA ALA A 117 -2.87 20.89 20.10
C ALA A 117 -3.61 19.73 19.44
N TYR A 118 -4.95 19.69 19.50
CA TYR A 118 -5.78 18.71 18.79
C TYR A 118 -5.68 18.88 17.26
N TYR A 119 -5.70 20.12 16.77
CA TYR A 119 -5.50 20.41 15.35
C TYR A 119 -4.08 20.04 14.90
N ALA A 120 -3.05 20.39 15.67
CA ALA A 120 -1.67 19.97 15.39
C ALA A 120 -1.52 18.44 15.44
N TYR A 121 -2.14 17.76 16.40
CA TYR A 121 -2.14 16.29 16.51
C TYR A 121 -2.83 15.61 15.32
N THR A 122 -3.98 16.10 14.88
CA THR A 122 -4.67 15.59 13.67
C THR A 122 -3.91 15.94 12.38
N GLN A 123 -3.19 17.07 12.33
CA GLN A 123 -2.31 17.41 11.19
C GLN A 123 -1.01 16.59 11.20
N SER A 124 -0.44 16.23 12.36
CA SER A 124 0.72 15.33 12.46
C SER A 124 0.37 13.85 12.34
N LYS A 125 -0.92 13.50 12.45
CA LYS A 125 -1.45 12.15 12.18
C LYS A 125 -2.00 11.98 10.76
N ARG A 126 -2.18 13.07 10.01
CA ARG A 126 -2.29 12.99 8.55
C ARG A 126 -0.93 12.55 8.00
N PRO A 127 -0.89 11.65 6.99
CA PRO A 127 0.29 11.51 6.14
C PRO A 127 0.65 12.88 5.54
N PRO A 128 1.90 13.10 5.09
CA PRO A 128 2.24 14.31 4.37
C PRO A 128 1.29 14.47 3.17
N VAL A 129 0.45 15.51 3.22
CA VAL A 129 -0.29 15.97 2.05
C VAL A 129 0.77 16.35 1.01
N VAL A 130 0.68 15.82 -0.20
CA VAL A 130 1.56 16.21 -1.30
C VAL A 130 1.14 17.62 -1.74
N THR A 131 1.68 18.63 -1.07
CA THR A 131 1.22 20.02 -1.16
C THR A 131 1.63 20.67 -2.46
N SER A 132 0.62 21.08 -3.23
CA SER A 132 0.58 22.23 -4.14
C SER A 132 1.71 22.39 -5.17
N VAL A 133 1.34 22.26 -6.44
CA VAL A 133 2.09 22.85 -7.57
C VAL A 133 2.25 24.35 -7.36
N GLY A 134 3.47 24.86 -7.60
CA GLY A 134 3.79 26.28 -7.73
C GLY A 134 4.71 26.48 -8.94
N ASP A 135 4.57 27.61 -9.63
CA ASP A 135 4.91 27.75 -11.07
C ASP A 135 6.42 27.82 -11.44
N ASP A 136 7.35 27.44 -10.56
CA ASP A 136 8.80 27.64 -10.71
C ASP A 136 9.67 26.38 -10.41
N ALA A 137 9.12 25.16 -10.50
CA ALA A 137 9.79 23.93 -10.04
C ALA A 137 10.03 22.83 -11.11
N ASP A 138 11.18 22.16 -10.97
CA ASP A 138 11.66 20.98 -11.74
C ASP A 138 10.60 19.84 -11.79
N PRO A 139 10.29 19.21 -12.94
CA PRO A 139 9.32 18.10 -13.04
C PRO A 139 9.60 16.97 -12.03
N HIS A 140 8.70 16.85 -11.05
CA HIS A 140 8.97 16.14 -9.81
C HIS A 140 9.22 14.64 -10.02
N VAL A 141 10.22 14.10 -9.32
CA VAL A 141 10.52 12.67 -9.31
C VAL A 141 9.52 11.93 -8.41
N ILE A 142 8.72 11.05 -9.00
CA ILE A 142 7.90 10.09 -8.27
C ILE A 142 8.69 8.78 -8.16
N GLN A 143 9.01 8.38 -6.92
CA GLN A 143 9.68 7.13 -6.61
C GLN A 143 8.68 6.14 -5.99
N ASN A 144 8.91 4.83 -6.16
CA ASN A 144 8.12 3.81 -5.48
C ASN A 144 8.65 3.50 -4.05
N TRP A 145 7.83 2.84 -3.22
CA TRP A 145 8.13 2.60 -1.81
C TRP A 145 9.47 1.89 -1.53
N SER A 146 9.87 0.95 -2.39
CA SER A 146 11.14 0.23 -2.27
C SER A 146 12.36 1.06 -2.73
N GLY A 147 12.15 2.23 -3.33
CA GLY A 147 13.22 3.06 -3.88
C GLY A 147 13.92 2.42 -5.07
N THR A 148 13.19 1.63 -5.87
CA THR A 148 13.72 0.78 -6.96
C THR A 148 13.34 1.29 -8.36
N HIS A 149 12.24 2.04 -8.44
CA HIS A 149 11.74 2.66 -9.66
C HIS A 149 11.45 4.13 -9.42
N GLU A 150 11.72 4.96 -10.43
CA GLU A 150 11.32 6.37 -10.47
C GLU A 150 10.77 6.78 -11.84
N VAL A 151 10.00 7.88 -11.86
CA VAL A 151 9.45 8.49 -13.07
C VAL A 151 9.31 10.01 -12.86
N ARG A 152 9.51 10.81 -13.92
CA ARG A 152 9.26 12.25 -13.94
C ARG A 152 8.11 12.53 -14.91
N PRO A 153 6.85 12.49 -14.47
CA PRO A 153 5.70 12.64 -15.36
C PRO A 153 5.57 14.08 -15.85
N LYS A 154 5.29 14.26 -17.15
CA LYS A 154 5.09 15.58 -17.79
C LYS A 154 3.85 16.31 -17.27
N VAL A 155 2.83 15.55 -16.85
CA VAL A 155 1.63 16.04 -16.17
C VAL A 155 1.21 15.06 -15.07
N PHE A 156 0.73 15.60 -13.94
CA PHE A 156 0.22 14.81 -12.82
C PHE A 156 -1.14 15.35 -12.36
N PHE A 157 -2.20 14.58 -12.56
CA PHE A 157 -3.57 14.99 -12.24
C PHE A 157 -4.04 14.48 -10.87
N GLN A 158 -4.91 15.24 -10.21
CA GLN A 158 -5.59 14.86 -8.97
C GLN A 158 -7.05 15.31 -9.03
N PRO A 159 -7.97 14.57 -9.69
CA PRO A 159 -9.38 14.95 -9.77
C PRO A 159 -10.08 14.80 -8.42
N GLU A 160 -10.92 15.77 -8.05
CA GLU A 160 -11.78 15.71 -6.85
C GLU A 160 -13.14 15.05 -7.13
N THR A 161 -13.51 14.97 -8.42
CA THR A 161 -14.79 14.47 -8.94
C THR A 161 -14.58 13.49 -10.11
N GLU A 162 -15.57 12.63 -10.36
CA GLU A 162 -15.53 11.72 -11.52
C GLU A 162 -15.70 12.52 -12.82
N GLU A 163 -16.50 13.57 -12.79
CA GLU A 163 -16.74 14.49 -13.90
C GLU A 163 -15.49 15.30 -14.28
N GLU A 164 -14.48 15.43 -13.41
CA GLU A 164 -13.15 15.94 -13.76
C GLU A 164 -12.27 14.86 -14.38
N LEU A 165 -12.32 13.64 -13.84
CA LEU A 165 -11.60 12.50 -14.43
C LEU A 165 -12.08 12.18 -15.85
N GLU A 166 -13.38 12.23 -16.12
CA GLU A 166 -13.93 12.07 -17.48
C GLU A 166 -13.40 13.15 -18.44
N LYS A 167 -13.25 14.40 -17.98
CA LYS A 167 -12.65 15.48 -18.79
C LYS A 167 -11.16 15.23 -19.06
N ILE A 168 -10.40 14.80 -18.06
CA ILE A 168 -8.97 14.45 -18.20
C ILE A 168 -8.79 13.29 -19.19
N VAL A 169 -9.66 12.27 -19.11
CA VAL A 169 -9.65 11.13 -20.04
C VAL A 169 -10.05 11.55 -21.46
N ALA A 170 -11.03 12.46 -21.62
CA ALA A 170 -11.42 12.99 -22.93
C ALA A 170 -10.33 13.88 -23.55
N GLU A 171 -9.68 14.75 -22.78
CA GLU A 171 -8.55 15.57 -23.25
C GLU A 171 -7.36 14.70 -23.65
N ALA A 172 -6.99 13.71 -22.83
CA ALA A 172 -5.98 12.71 -23.17
C ALA A 172 -6.34 11.89 -24.42
N GLN A 173 -7.64 11.64 -24.66
CA GLN A 173 -8.12 10.99 -25.87
C GLN A 173 -8.05 11.90 -27.10
N GLU A 174 -8.26 13.21 -26.95
CA GLU A 174 -8.10 14.20 -28.03
C GLU A 174 -6.61 14.32 -28.42
N THR A 175 -5.73 14.54 -27.45
CA THR A 175 -4.29 14.74 -27.68
C THR A 175 -3.52 13.45 -28.00
N GLY A 176 -4.01 12.29 -27.55
CA GLY A 176 -3.26 11.03 -27.56
C GLY A 176 -2.25 10.88 -26.42
N THR A 177 -2.28 11.76 -25.41
CA THR A 177 -1.43 11.69 -24.22
C THR A 177 -1.74 10.44 -23.40
N LYS A 178 -0.72 9.68 -23.00
CA LYS A 178 -0.91 8.53 -22.12
C LYS A 178 -1.07 8.96 -20.66
N ILE A 179 -2.02 8.36 -19.97
CA ILE A 179 -2.32 8.63 -18.56
C ILE A 179 -2.47 7.32 -17.78
N ARG A 180 -1.71 7.15 -16.69
CA ARG A 180 -1.83 5.98 -15.80
C ARG A 180 -2.47 6.35 -14.46
N PRO A 181 -3.46 5.58 -13.96
CA PRO A 181 -3.90 5.69 -12.59
C PRO A 181 -2.81 5.18 -11.64
N MET A 182 -2.49 5.99 -10.63
CA MET A 182 -1.49 5.73 -9.61
C MET A 182 -2.19 5.62 -8.24
N GLY A 183 -1.91 4.52 -7.53
CA GLY A 183 -2.18 4.42 -6.10
C GLY A 183 -1.08 5.08 -5.26
N SER A 184 -0.87 4.63 -4.04
CA SER A 184 0.09 5.20 -3.08
C SER A 184 1.59 4.92 -3.38
N GLY A 185 1.94 4.51 -4.60
CA GLY A 185 3.34 4.22 -5.01
C GLY A 185 3.96 2.96 -4.37
N LEU A 186 3.18 2.11 -3.72
CA LEU A 186 3.66 1.01 -2.86
C LEU A 186 4.07 -0.27 -3.61
N SER A 187 3.88 -0.35 -4.92
CA SER A 187 4.28 -1.54 -5.70
C SER A 187 5.80 -1.58 -5.90
N PRO A 188 6.49 -2.69 -5.59
CA PRO A 188 7.91 -2.85 -5.90
C PRO A 188 8.25 -2.69 -7.40
N ASN A 189 7.29 -2.94 -8.28
CA ASN A 189 7.38 -2.64 -9.71
C ASN A 189 6.76 -1.29 -10.11
N GLY A 190 7.19 -0.77 -11.26
CA GLY A 190 6.67 0.46 -11.87
C GLY A 190 5.30 0.34 -12.56
N LEU A 191 4.39 -0.55 -12.13
CA LEU A 191 3.11 -0.81 -12.83
C LEU A 191 2.24 0.44 -13.02
N ALA A 192 2.30 1.41 -12.10
CA ALA A 192 1.57 2.67 -12.20
C ALA A 192 2.29 3.75 -13.03
N PHE A 193 3.56 3.57 -13.39
CA PHE A 193 4.38 4.65 -13.92
C PHE A 193 4.21 4.86 -15.43
N GLN A 194 4.17 6.14 -15.81
CA GLN A 194 4.13 6.64 -17.18
C GLN A 194 4.72 8.06 -17.21
N GLU A 195 5.63 8.32 -18.15
CA GLU A 195 6.30 9.62 -18.30
C GLU A 195 5.39 10.66 -18.96
N ASP A 196 4.51 10.25 -19.87
CA ASP A 196 3.61 11.18 -20.57
C ASP A 196 2.54 11.80 -19.67
N GLY A 197 2.12 11.08 -18.62
CA GLY A 197 1.06 11.52 -17.73
C GLY A 197 0.66 10.47 -16.69
N MET A 198 0.36 10.93 -15.48
CA MET A 198 -0.14 10.11 -14.37
C MET A 198 -1.28 10.82 -13.66
N LEU A 199 -2.12 10.07 -12.95
CA LEU A 199 -3.18 10.63 -12.11
C LEU A 199 -3.30 9.88 -10.79
N SER A 200 -3.43 10.61 -9.68
CA SER A 200 -3.74 10.04 -8.37
C SER A 200 -5.23 10.12 -8.12
N LEU A 201 -5.82 9.04 -7.63
CA LEU A 201 -7.22 9.01 -7.20
C LEU A 201 -7.40 9.46 -5.75
N ALA A 202 -6.37 9.97 -5.06
CA ALA A 202 -6.36 10.21 -3.62
C ALA A 202 -7.40 11.21 -3.08
N LEU A 203 -8.04 12.03 -3.93
CA LEU A 203 -9.13 12.95 -3.57
C LEU A 203 -10.52 12.35 -3.81
N LEU A 204 -10.57 11.17 -4.43
CA LEU A 204 -11.72 10.28 -4.56
C LEU A 204 -11.61 9.19 -3.48
N ASP A 205 -11.65 9.58 -2.20
CA ASP A 205 -11.43 8.70 -1.03
C ASP A 205 -12.68 8.47 -0.16
N LYS A 206 -13.86 8.91 -0.61
CA LYS A 206 -15.09 8.93 0.19
C LYS A 206 -15.72 7.54 0.34
N VAL A 207 -16.24 7.25 1.53
CA VAL A 207 -17.25 6.19 1.73
C VAL A 207 -18.58 6.73 1.22
N VAL A 208 -19.15 6.06 0.22
CA VAL A 208 -20.37 6.49 -0.50
C VAL A 208 -21.62 5.89 0.15
N ALA A 209 -21.58 4.62 0.53
CA ALA A 209 -22.67 3.94 1.21
C ALA A 209 -22.19 2.74 2.05
N VAL A 210 -22.95 2.38 3.08
CA VAL A 210 -22.73 1.14 3.85
C VAL A 210 -24.07 0.43 4.11
N ASP A 211 -24.26 -0.70 3.44
CA ASP A 211 -25.40 -1.59 3.63
C ASP A 211 -25.08 -2.60 4.74
N LYS A 212 -25.64 -2.40 5.94
CA LYS A 212 -25.42 -3.29 7.09
C LYS A 212 -26.12 -4.65 6.96
N GLU A 213 -27.15 -4.78 6.12
CA GLU A 213 -27.90 -6.02 5.95
C GLU A 213 -27.18 -6.98 5.00
N LYS A 214 -26.79 -6.47 3.82
CA LYS A 214 -25.92 -7.18 2.86
C LYS A 214 -24.47 -7.27 3.34
N LYS A 215 -24.08 -6.44 4.32
CA LYS A 215 -22.70 -6.25 4.79
C LYS A 215 -21.80 -5.79 3.66
N GLN A 216 -22.23 -4.79 2.92
CA GLN A 216 -21.53 -4.26 1.75
C GLN A 216 -21.19 -2.78 1.95
N VAL A 217 -20.05 -2.36 1.43
CA VAL A 217 -19.57 -0.98 1.50
C VAL A 217 -19.26 -0.50 0.08
N THR A 218 -19.80 0.66 -0.30
CA THR A 218 -19.51 1.32 -1.57
C THR A 218 -18.58 2.49 -1.28
N VAL A 219 -17.39 2.50 -1.90
CA VAL A 219 -16.34 3.49 -1.64
C VAL A 219 -15.67 3.94 -2.94
N GLN A 220 -15.19 5.17 -2.94
CA GLN A 220 -14.36 5.68 -4.02
C GLN A 220 -12.94 5.05 -3.97
N ALA A 221 -12.35 4.81 -5.14
CA ALA A 221 -11.19 3.92 -5.30
C ALA A 221 -9.88 4.44 -4.66
N GLY A 222 -9.79 5.74 -4.38
CA GLY A 222 -8.65 6.38 -3.72
C GLY A 222 -8.59 6.19 -2.21
N ILE A 223 -9.64 5.67 -1.57
CA ILE A 223 -9.63 5.41 -0.12
C ILE A 223 -8.52 4.43 0.24
N ARG A 224 -7.74 4.72 1.27
CA ARG A 224 -6.71 3.80 1.77
C ARG A 224 -7.35 2.67 2.56
N VAL A 225 -6.77 1.47 2.52
CA VAL A 225 -7.24 0.29 3.25
C VAL A 225 -7.35 0.55 4.77
N GLN A 226 -6.46 1.38 5.33
CA GLN A 226 -6.58 1.90 6.70
C GLN A 226 -7.91 2.67 6.93
N GLN A 227 -8.16 3.72 6.15
CA GLN A 227 -9.35 4.58 6.27
C GLN A 227 -10.64 3.77 6.10
N LEU A 228 -10.62 2.77 5.21
CA LEU A 228 -11.72 1.84 5.02
C LEU A 228 -11.94 0.93 6.25
N ALA A 229 -10.88 0.41 6.86
CA ALA A 229 -10.98 -0.41 8.06
C ALA A 229 -11.56 0.38 9.25
N GLU A 230 -11.10 1.63 9.42
CA GLU A 230 -11.59 2.58 10.43
C GLU A 230 -13.09 2.87 10.24
N ALA A 231 -13.51 3.22 9.02
CA ALA A 231 -14.93 3.50 8.73
C ALA A 231 -15.84 2.25 8.84
N LEU A 232 -15.34 1.07 8.49
CA LEU A 232 -16.10 -0.18 8.66
C LEU A 232 -16.32 -0.54 10.14
N ALA A 233 -15.38 -0.19 11.02
CA ALA A 233 -15.49 -0.47 12.45
C ALA A 233 -16.70 0.24 13.08
N GLU A 234 -16.97 1.50 12.71
CA GLU A 234 -18.17 2.24 13.15
C GLU A 234 -19.49 1.55 12.74
N HIS A 235 -19.46 0.78 11.66
CA HIS A 235 -20.60 0.03 11.15
C HIS A 235 -20.72 -1.38 11.73
N GLY A 236 -19.76 -1.82 12.55
CA GLY A 236 -19.69 -3.20 13.07
C GLY A 236 -19.20 -4.21 12.04
N LEU A 237 -18.45 -3.75 11.02
CA LEU A 237 -17.98 -4.53 9.90
C LEU A 237 -16.44 -4.53 9.81
N THR A 238 -15.89 -5.41 8.98
CA THR A 238 -14.47 -5.48 8.61
C THR A 238 -14.33 -6.15 7.24
N LEU A 239 -13.15 -6.04 6.61
CA LEU A 239 -12.82 -6.87 5.45
C LEU A 239 -12.46 -8.29 5.91
N GLU A 240 -12.72 -9.30 5.08
CA GLU A 240 -12.37 -10.70 5.39
C GLU A 240 -10.86 -10.94 5.42
N ASN A 241 -10.07 -10.10 4.71
CA ASN A 241 -8.62 -10.20 4.65
C ASN A 241 -7.99 -8.83 4.34
N PHE A 242 -6.72 -8.68 4.70
CA PHE A 242 -5.91 -7.48 4.45
C PHE A 242 -4.57 -7.88 3.83
N ALA A 243 -3.96 -6.98 3.05
CA ALA A 243 -2.52 -7.05 2.78
C ALA A 243 -1.75 -6.47 3.99
N SER A 244 -0.43 -6.67 4.04
CA SER A 244 0.43 -6.15 5.12
C SER A 244 0.34 -4.63 5.27
N ILE A 245 0.58 -3.91 4.17
CA ILE A 245 0.68 -2.44 4.10
C ILE A 245 -0.72 -1.81 4.00
N GLN A 246 -1.06 -0.91 4.94
CA GLN A 246 -2.42 -0.34 5.08
C GLN A 246 -2.65 0.91 4.20
N GLU A 247 -1.56 1.54 3.78
CA GLU A 247 -1.51 2.79 3.04
C GLU A 247 -1.97 2.62 1.58
N GLN A 248 -2.16 1.37 1.12
CA GLN A 248 -2.64 1.04 -0.21
C GLN A 248 -4.04 1.61 -0.48
N GLN A 249 -4.20 2.31 -1.61
CA GLN A 249 -5.52 2.69 -2.11
C GLN A 249 -6.30 1.44 -2.58
N VAL A 250 -7.59 1.37 -2.27
CA VAL A 250 -8.46 0.20 -2.52
C VAL A 250 -8.56 -0.15 -4.02
N GLY A 251 -8.51 0.85 -4.91
CA GLY A 251 -8.38 0.64 -6.35
C GLY A 251 -7.12 -0.15 -6.71
N GLY A 252 -5.94 0.29 -6.26
CA GLY A 252 -4.68 -0.42 -6.51
C GLY A 252 -4.64 -1.82 -5.89
N PHE A 253 -5.08 -1.92 -4.63
CA PHE A 253 -5.19 -3.16 -3.83
C PHE A 253 -5.99 -4.25 -4.55
N THR A 254 -7.16 -3.92 -5.09
CA THR A 254 -7.98 -4.86 -5.87
C THR A 254 -7.41 -5.13 -7.27
N GLN A 255 -6.99 -4.09 -8.01
CA GLN A 255 -6.53 -4.21 -9.39
C GLN A 255 -5.32 -5.14 -9.60
N VAL A 256 -4.49 -5.36 -8.57
CA VAL A 256 -3.34 -6.29 -8.63
C VAL A 256 -3.63 -7.69 -8.08
N SER A 257 -4.86 -7.96 -7.61
CA SER A 257 -5.22 -9.21 -6.90
C SER A 257 -4.41 -9.41 -5.61
N ALA A 258 -4.31 -8.36 -4.77
CA ALA A 258 -3.63 -8.45 -3.49
C ALA A 258 -4.26 -9.51 -2.55
N HIS A 259 -3.52 -9.92 -1.53
CA HIS A 259 -3.98 -10.93 -0.57
C HIS A 259 -3.28 -10.82 0.78
N GLY A 260 -3.98 -11.28 1.82
CA GLY A 260 -3.38 -11.67 3.09
C GLY A 260 -3.07 -13.16 3.08
N THR A 261 -3.61 -13.88 4.06
CA THR A 261 -3.57 -15.35 4.11
C THR A 261 -4.85 -15.96 4.69
N GLY A 262 -5.08 -17.23 4.39
CA GLY A 262 -6.17 -18.07 4.85
C GLY A 262 -6.64 -19.04 3.78
N ALA A 263 -6.45 -20.35 3.98
CA ALA A 263 -6.77 -21.39 2.99
C ALA A 263 -8.25 -21.45 2.55
N ARG A 264 -9.15 -20.82 3.33
CA ARG A 264 -10.59 -20.72 3.02
C ARG A 264 -11.00 -19.34 2.49
N ILE A 265 -10.06 -18.39 2.44
CA ILE A 265 -10.26 -16.98 2.12
C ILE A 265 -9.57 -16.67 0.78
N PRO A 266 -10.24 -16.05 -0.20
CA PRO A 266 -9.65 -15.73 -1.48
C PRO A 266 -8.72 -14.51 -1.46
N THR A 267 -8.10 -14.22 -2.60
CA THR A 267 -7.54 -12.91 -2.95
C THR A 267 -8.60 -11.81 -2.93
N VAL A 268 -8.20 -10.56 -2.70
CA VAL A 268 -9.14 -9.47 -2.34
C VAL A 268 -10.04 -9.04 -3.49
N ASP A 269 -9.68 -9.33 -4.74
CA ASP A 269 -10.56 -9.12 -5.90
C ASP A 269 -11.88 -9.89 -5.80
N GLN A 270 -11.92 -11.00 -5.06
CA GLN A 270 -13.15 -11.78 -4.81
C GLN A 270 -14.07 -11.14 -3.76
N SER A 271 -13.63 -10.07 -3.08
CA SER A 271 -14.52 -9.24 -2.25
C SER A 271 -15.30 -8.21 -3.08
N VAL A 272 -14.90 -7.95 -4.33
CA VAL A 272 -15.56 -6.96 -5.19
C VAL A 272 -16.89 -7.52 -5.69
N VAL A 273 -17.97 -6.79 -5.39
CA VAL A 273 -19.36 -7.07 -5.80
C VAL A 273 -19.76 -6.26 -7.03
N ALA A 274 -19.30 -5.00 -7.09
CA ALA A 274 -19.49 -4.12 -8.25
C ALA A 274 -18.31 -3.14 -8.39
N LEU A 275 -18.12 -2.64 -9.61
CA LEU A 275 -17.13 -1.63 -9.98
C LEU A 275 -17.78 -0.51 -10.80
N LYS A 276 -17.29 0.71 -10.62
CA LYS A 276 -17.52 1.85 -11.51
C LYS A 276 -16.19 2.23 -12.15
N VAL A 277 -16.16 2.36 -13.48
CA VAL A 277 -14.92 2.36 -14.27
C VAL A 277 -15.00 3.37 -15.42
N VAL A 278 -14.19 4.41 -15.37
CA VAL A 278 -14.02 5.37 -16.48
C VAL A 278 -13.15 4.73 -17.56
N THR A 279 -13.60 4.74 -18.81
CA THR A 279 -12.90 4.15 -19.95
C THR A 279 -12.78 5.16 -21.11
N PRO A 280 -11.63 5.23 -21.81
CA PRO A 280 -11.46 6.14 -22.95
C PRO A 280 -12.53 6.00 -24.05
N ALA A 281 -12.97 4.78 -24.39
CA ALA A 281 -13.87 4.57 -25.52
C ALA A 281 -15.36 4.48 -25.18
N LYS A 282 -15.74 4.14 -23.94
CA LYS A 282 -17.15 3.90 -23.56
C LYS A 282 -17.66 4.84 -22.47
N GLY A 283 -16.83 5.79 -22.02
CA GLY A 283 -17.14 6.62 -20.85
C GLY A 283 -17.17 5.76 -19.58
N THR A 284 -18.03 6.11 -18.62
CA THR A 284 -18.13 5.42 -17.34
C THR A 284 -19.06 4.21 -17.38
N LEU A 285 -18.51 3.04 -17.03
CA LEU A 285 -19.20 1.76 -16.98
C LEU A 285 -19.46 1.33 -15.53
N THR A 286 -20.66 0.81 -15.26
CA THR A 286 -20.94 0.02 -14.04
C THR A 286 -20.87 -1.46 -14.39
N LEU A 287 -20.16 -2.25 -13.57
CA LEU A 287 -19.88 -3.67 -13.82
C LEU A 287 -20.15 -4.49 -12.55
N SER A 288 -20.80 -5.64 -12.66
CA SER A 288 -21.10 -6.58 -11.57
C SER A 288 -21.39 -7.99 -12.11
N GLU A 289 -21.64 -8.97 -11.23
CA GLU A 289 -22.16 -10.29 -11.66
C GLU A 289 -23.55 -10.23 -12.33
N SER A 290 -24.31 -9.14 -12.13
CA SER A 290 -25.59 -8.90 -12.81
C SER A 290 -25.51 -7.94 -14.02
N GLN A 291 -24.37 -7.26 -14.21
CA GLN A 291 -24.17 -6.26 -15.26
C GLN A 291 -22.80 -6.47 -15.93
N ASN A 292 -22.82 -7.03 -17.14
CA ASN A 292 -21.62 -7.42 -17.90
C ASN A 292 -20.66 -8.34 -17.09
N PRO A 293 -21.14 -9.48 -16.53
CA PRO A 293 -20.34 -10.37 -15.66
C PRO A 293 -19.02 -10.82 -16.31
N GLU A 294 -19.03 -11.03 -17.63
CA GLU A 294 -17.86 -11.46 -18.39
C GLU A 294 -16.72 -10.42 -18.36
N LEU A 295 -17.07 -9.14 -18.46
CA LEU A 295 -16.13 -8.02 -18.39
C LEU A 295 -15.81 -7.67 -16.93
N PHE A 296 -16.80 -7.66 -16.04
CA PHE A 296 -16.62 -7.47 -14.60
C PHE A 296 -15.52 -8.37 -14.03
N ARG A 297 -15.62 -9.68 -14.26
CA ARG A 297 -14.65 -10.69 -13.78
C ARG A 297 -13.22 -10.46 -14.30
N LEU A 298 -13.08 -9.84 -15.47
CA LEU A 298 -11.80 -9.48 -16.08
C LEU A 298 -11.26 -8.17 -15.47
N VAL A 299 -12.11 -7.14 -15.33
CA VAL A 299 -11.74 -5.79 -14.85
C VAL A 299 -11.46 -5.76 -13.35
N ARG A 300 -11.98 -6.69 -12.53
CA ARG A 300 -11.59 -6.84 -11.11
C ARG A 300 -10.08 -6.95 -10.89
N VAL A 301 -9.35 -7.55 -11.83
CA VAL A 301 -7.87 -7.60 -11.87
C VAL A 301 -7.40 -7.05 -13.21
N GLY A 302 -7.87 -5.83 -13.53
CA GLY A 302 -7.64 -5.15 -14.81
C GLY A 302 -6.34 -4.35 -14.89
N LEU A 303 -5.48 -4.37 -13.85
CA LEU A 303 -4.19 -3.66 -13.77
C LEU A 303 -4.27 -2.14 -14.06
N GLY A 304 -5.46 -1.55 -13.96
CA GLY A 304 -5.78 -0.20 -14.45
C GLY A 304 -5.63 -0.01 -15.96
N GLY A 305 -5.46 -1.08 -16.74
CA GLY A 305 -5.24 -1.06 -18.20
C GLY A 305 -6.50 -1.29 -19.03
N LEU A 306 -7.58 -1.76 -18.41
CA LEU A 306 -8.92 -1.89 -19.02
C LEU A 306 -9.85 -0.70 -18.68
N GLY A 307 -9.37 0.26 -17.89
CA GLY A 307 -10.14 1.38 -17.38
C GLY A 307 -9.61 1.87 -16.04
N ILE A 308 -10.07 3.05 -15.62
CA ILE A 308 -9.74 3.66 -14.34
C ILE A 308 -10.92 3.42 -13.39
N VAL A 309 -10.73 2.56 -12.39
CA VAL A 309 -11.75 2.29 -11.37
C VAL A 309 -11.94 3.54 -10.50
N THR A 310 -13.15 4.07 -10.41
CA THR A 310 -13.50 5.24 -9.59
C THR A 310 -14.22 4.86 -8.31
N GLU A 311 -14.99 3.78 -8.32
CA GLU A 311 -15.80 3.32 -7.19
C GLU A 311 -15.86 1.79 -7.16
N LEU A 312 -15.90 1.23 -5.94
CA LEU A 312 -16.00 -0.21 -5.70
C LEU A 312 -17.07 -0.47 -4.64
N THR A 313 -17.93 -1.46 -4.89
CA THR A 313 -18.73 -2.08 -3.82
C THR A 313 -18.05 -3.37 -3.37
N LEU A 314 -17.69 -3.45 -2.10
CA LEU A 314 -16.98 -4.58 -1.49
C LEU A 314 -17.88 -5.33 -0.51
N GLN A 315 -17.74 -6.65 -0.48
CA GLN A 315 -18.35 -7.54 0.50
C GLN A 315 -17.51 -7.57 1.78
N CYS A 316 -18.13 -7.14 2.88
CA CYS A 316 -17.57 -7.16 4.23
C CYS A 316 -18.12 -8.34 5.03
N VAL A 317 -17.52 -8.56 6.21
CA VAL A 317 -17.99 -9.50 7.23
C VAL A 317 -18.19 -8.77 8.57
N PRO A 318 -18.88 -9.35 9.56
CA PRO A 318 -18.98 -8.74 10.89
C PRO A 318 -17.60 -8.50 11.51
N SER A 319 -17.42 -7.35 12.16
CA SER A 319 -16.19 -7.07 12.91
C SER A 319 -16.02 -8.08 14.03
N HIS A 320 -14.80 -8.60 14.15
CA HIS A 320 -14.43 -9.65 15.08
C HIS A 320 -12.96 -9.51 15.47
N LYS A 321 -12.63 -10.04 16.64
CA LYS A 321 -11.24 -10.19 17.10
C LYS A 321 -10.64 -11.50 16.61
N LEU A 322 -9.33 -11.49 16.43
CA LEU A 322 -8.54 -12.68 16.16
C LEU A 322 -7.58 -12.93 17.33
N VAL A 323 -7.44 -14.20 17.70
CA VAL A 323 -6.35 -14.71 18.52
C VAL A 323 -5.23 -15.08 17.56
N GLU A 324 -4.14 -14.32 17.55
CA GLU A 324 -2.91 -14.67 16.85
C GLU A 324 -2.00 -15.47 17.77
N LYS A 325 -1.37 -16.50 17.22
CA LYS A 325 -0.36 -17.34 17.85
C LYS A 325 0.86 -17.39 16.95
N THR A 326 2.03 -17.17 17.54
CA THR A 326 3.33 -17.25 16.87
C THR A 326 4.20 -18.25 17.61
N TRP A 327 4.76 -19.22 16.89
CA TRP A 327 5.65 -20.25 17.41
C TRP A 327 6.65 -20.69 16.34
N THR A 328 7.66 -21.46 16.71
CA THR A 328 8.69 -22.01 15.81
C THR A 328 8.61 -23.53 15.74
N VAL A 329 8.98 -24.11 14.60
CA VAL A 329 9.08 -25.57 14.38
C VAL A 329 10.20 -25.91 13.40
N SER A 330 10.57 -27.19 13.31
CA SER A 330 11.44 -27.70 12.24
C SER A 330 10.77 -27.65 10.85
N ARG A 331 11.56 -27.61 9.76
CA ARG A 331 11.06 -27.76 8.37
C ARG A 331 10.21 -29.03 8.24
N GLY A 332 10.66 -30.11 8.86
CA GLY A 332 9.97 -31.40 8.88
C GLY A 332 8.61 -31.37 9.61
N GLU A 333 8.45 -30.57 10.66
CA GLU A 333 7.18 -30.40 11.37
C GLU A 333 6.21 -29.49 10.64
N ALA A 334 6.70 -28.40 10.03
CA ALA A 334 5.91 -27.54 9.15
C ALA A 334 5.32 -28.34 7.98
N LYS A 335 6.10 -29.27 7.42
CA LYS A 335 5.66 -30.24 6.40
C LYS A 335 4.59 -31.21 6.94
N ARG A 336 4.87 -31.90 8.05
CA ARG A 336 3.94 -32.89 8.64
C ARG A 336 2.60 -32.28 9.08
N ASN A 337 2.59 -31.04 9.55
CA ASN A 337 1.39 -30.40 10.08
C ASN A 337 0.60 -29.56 9.07
N LEU A 338 1.12 -29.26 7.87
CA LEU A 338 0.45 -28.36 6.91
C LEU A 338 -1.04 -28.69 6.72
N GLY A 339 -1.35 -29.95 6.40
CA GLY A 339 -2.74 -30.37 6.18
C GLY A 339 -3.64 -30.22 7.42
N LYS A 340 -3.11 -30.39 8.63
CA LYS A 340 -3.83 -30.12 9.88
C LYS A 340 -4.10 -28.61 10.01
N TRP A 341 -3.04 -27.81 9.96
CA TRP A 341 -3.12 -26.38 10.26
C TRP A 341 -3.89 -25.56 9.22
N LEU A 342 -3.83 -25.90 7.92
CA LEU A 342 -4.68 -25.27 6.88
C LEU A 342 -6.18 -25.54 7.09
N ARG A 343 -6.55 -26.58 7.84
CA ARG A 343 -7.95 -26.86 8.21
C ARG A 343 -8.37 -26.21 9.53
N GLU A 344 -7.44 -26.13 10.48
CA GLU A 344 -7.60 -25.69 11.88
C GLU A 344 -7.56 -24.17 12.05
N TYR A 345 -6.70 -23.47 11.30
CA TYR A 345 -6.54 -22.02 11.38
C TYR A 345 -7.20 -21.31 10.21
N ARG A 346 -7.92 -20.21 10.50
CA ARG A 346 -8.55 -19.35 9.50
C ARG A 346 -7.49 -18.62 8.67
N HIS A 347 -6.43 -18.14 9.32
CA HIS A 347 -5.28 -17.47 8.72
C HIS A 347 -4.01 -18.19 9.18
N ILE A 348 -3.06 -18.46 8.27
CA ILE A 348 -1.76 -19.02 8.62
C ILE A 348 -0.70 -18.61 7.59
N ARG A 349 0.48 -18.21 8.06
CA ARG A 349 1.70 -18.05 7.26
C ARG A 349 2.84 -18.83 7.90
N TYR A 350 3.77 -19.29 7.07
CA TYR A 350 5.10 -19.71 7.49
C TYR A 350 6.11 -18.62 7.08
N MET A 351 7.20 -18.52 7.83
CA MET A 351 8.37 -17.72 7.51
C MET A 351 9.58 -18.65 7.64
N TRP A 352 10.11 -19.09 6.50
CA TRP A 352 11.17 -20.09 6.42
C TRP A 352 12.53 -19.39 6.50
N ILE A 353 13.31 -19.61 7.56
CA ILE A 353 14.57 -18.90 7.78
C ILE A 353 15.72 -19.63 7.04
N PRO A 354 16.29 -19.07 5.96
CA PRO A 354 17.31 -19.77 5.15
C PRO A 354 18.57 -20.11 5.97
N TYR A 355 19.24 -21.20 5.62
CA TYR A 355 20.38 -21.78 6.36
C TYR A 355 20.06 -22.35 7.75
N THR A 356 18.80 -22.34 8.20
CA THR A 356 18.38 -22.96 9.47
C THR A 356 17.19 -23.90 9.28
N ASP A 357 17.04 -24.91 10.15
CA ASP A 357 15.82 -25.75 10.18
C ASP A 357 14.58 -25.00 10.73
N THR A 358 14.72 -23.73 11.12
CA THR A 358 13.67 -22.97 11.82
C THR A 358 12.63 -22.42 10.85
N VAL A 359 11.37 -22.76 11.09
CA VAL A 359 10.20 -22.17 10.43
C VAL A 359 9.37 -21.46 11.49
N VAL A 360 9.21 -20.14 11.36
CA VAL A 360 8.26 -19.39 12.20
C VAL A 360 6.87 -19.59 11.62
N VAL A 361 5.92 -20.01 12.45
CA VAL A 361 4.51 -20.14 12.09
C VAL A 361 3.74 -19.04 12.81
N VAL A 362 3.02 -18.23 12.03
CA VAL A 362 2.08 -17.24 12.56
C VAL A 362 0.70 -17.61 12.06
N ALA A 363 -0.21 -17.94 12.98
CA ALA A 363 -1.56 -18.36 12.65
C ALA A 363 -2.59 -17.67 13.54
N SER A 364 -3.81 -17.45 13.02
CA SER A 364 -4.87 -16.82 13.80
C SER A 364 -6.27 -17.36 13.52
N ASN A 365 -7.11 -17.27 14.55
CA ASN A 365 -8.48 -17.76 14.59
C ASN A 365 -9.41 -16.76 15.30
N PRO A 366 -10.73 -16.75 15.01
CA PRO A 366 -11.68 -15.86 15.69
C PRO A 366 -11.72 -16.07 17.20
N GLU A 367 -11.78 -14.98 17.97
CA GLU A 367 -11.93 -15.06 19.43
C GLU A 367 -13.15 -15.91 19.82
N GLY A 368 -12.92 -16.92 20.66
CA GLY A 368 -13.95 -17.87 21.08
C GLY A 368 -14.12 -19.12 20.21
N SER A 369 -13.47 -19.24 19.04
CA SER A 369 -13.54 -20.47 18.22
C SER A 369 -12.82 -21.67 18.84
N GLU A 370 -11.97 -21.45 19.86
CA GLU A 370 -11.21 -22.49 20.57
C GLU A 370 -12.05 -23.26 21.61
N ARG A 371 -13.35 -22.95 21.73
CA ARG A 371 -14.26 -23.51 22.74
C ARG A 371 -14.76 -24.93 22.42
N GLY A 372 -13.84 -25.89 22.37
CA GLY A 372 -14.18 -27.33 22.49
C GLY A 372 -14.63 -27.70 23.91
N TRP A 373 -15.18 -28.91 24.10
CA TRP A 373 -15.68 -29.40 25.40
C TRP A 373 -14.64 -29.36 26.55
N PHE A 374 -13.34 -29.37 26.23
CA PHE A 374 -12.23 -29.29 27.18
C PHE A 374 -11.66 -27.88 27.38
N SER A 375 -12.28 -26.82 26.83
CA SER A 375 -11.75 -25.44 26.87
C SER A 375 -11.54 -24.88 28.28
N TRP A 376 -12.16 -25.46 29.31
CA TRP A 376 -11.96 -25.09 30.72
C TRP A 376 -10.69 -25.71 31.33
N LEU A 377 -10.22 -26.85 30.82
CA LEU A 377 -8.89 -27.41 31.15
C LEU A 377 -7.77 -26.63 30.47
N TRP A 378 -8.05 -26.09 29.28
CA TRP A 378 -7.18 -25.16 28.56
C TRP A 378 -7.46 -23.69 28.90
N GLY A 379 -7.98 -23.42 30.10
CA GLY A 379 -8.05 -22.09 30.72
C GLY A 379 -6.66 -21.59 31.13
N ALA A 380 -5.71 -21.62 30.20
CA ALA A 380 -4.33 -21.26 30.45
C ALA A 380 -4.24 -19.79 30.87
N ALA A 381 -3.64 -19.55 32.03
CA ALA A 381 -3.04 -18.25 32.31
C ALA A 381 -2.08 -17.91 31.14
N LYS A 382 -1.96 -16.62 30.79
CA LYS A 382 -0.93 -16.19 29.84
C LYS A 382 0.41 -16.79 30.31
N PRO A 383 1.10 -17.61 29.50
CA PRO A 383 2.44 -18.04 29.86
C PRO A 383 3.26 -16.77 30.10
N ALA A 384 4.00 -16.73 31.22
CA ALA A 384 4.92 -15.63 31.46
C ALA A 384 5.89 -15.53 30.28
N LYS A 385 6.33 -14.33 29.92
CA LYS A 385 7.43 -14.16 28.96
C LYS A 385 8.60 -15.02 29.47
N GLN A 386 8.90 -16.13 28.78
CA GLN A 386 9.95 -17.06 29.18
C GLN A 386 11.34 -16.42 29.10
N TYR A 387 11.47 -15.40 28.24
CA TYR A 387 12.66 -14.60 28.03
C TYR A 387 12.33 -13.11 28.16
N SER A 388 13.26 -12.35 28.74
CA SER A 388 13.26 -10.89 28.71
C SER A 388 13.52 -10.35 27.30
N GLU A 389 13.33 -9.04 27.12
CA GLU A 389 13.66 -8.35 25.87
C GLU A 389 15.18 -8.41 25.59
N ASP A 390 16.01 -8.28 26.62
CA ASP A 390 17.47 -8.33 26.48
C ASP A 390 17.98 -9.73 26.11
N GLU A 391 17.39 -10.80 26.65
CA GLU A 391 17.67 -12.17 26.22
C GLU A 391 17.27 -12.41 24.76
N GLN A 392 16.08 -11.95 24.35
CA GLN A 392 15.60 -12.03 22.97
C GLN A 392 16.55 -11.31 21.99
N LEU A 393 17.12 -10.17 22.39
CA LEU A 393 18.03 -9.37 21.55
C LEU A 393 19.51 -9.81 21.65
N ALA A 394 19.87 -10.66 22.61
CA ALA A 394 21.26 -11.04 22.88
C ALA A 394 22.01 -11.66 21.69
N PRO A 395 21.42 -12.55 20.85
CA PRO A 395 22.10 -13.10 19.69
C PRO A 395 22.50 -12.01 18.67
N ALA A 396 21.56 -11.13 18.32
CA ALA A 396 21.78 -10.05 17.36
C ALA A 396 22.74 -8.98 17.89
N ARG A 397 22.62 -8.60 19.17
CA ARG A 397 23.57 -7.66 19.82
C ARG A 397 24.98 -8.24 19.93
N THR A 398 25.13 -9.56 20.07
CA THR A 398 26.44 -10.24 20.09
C THR A 398 27.07 -10.21 18.69
N LEU A 399 26.34 -10.64 17.66
CA LEU A 399 26.82 -10.59 16.27
C LEU A 399 27.17 -9.16 15.83
N MET A 400 26.41 -8.15 16.25
CA MET A 400 26.73 -6.76 15.92
C MET A 400 28.06 -6.30 16.53
N ARG A 401 28.37 -6.72 17.77
CA ARG A 401 29.66 -6.43 18.43
C ARG A 401 30.83 -7.16 17.74
N GLU A 402 30.61 -8.36 17.20
CA GLU A 402 31.62 -9.05 16.37
C GLU A 402 31.87 -8.29 15.06
N VAL A 403 30.81 -7.85 14.38
CA VAL A 403 30.89 -7.04 13.15
C VAL A 403 31.62 -5.71 13.39
N GLU A 404 31.35 -5.01 14.49
CA GLU A 404 32.07 -3.78 14.86
C GLU A 404 33.53 -4.00 15.24
N ALA A 405 33.89 -5.19 15.72
CA ALA A 405 35.27 -5.58 16.00
C ALA A 405 36.05 -5.97 14.73
N THR A 406 35.37 -6.52 13.72
CA THR A 406 35.98 -6.83 12.42
C THR A 406 36.28 -5.57 11.60
N LYS A 407 37.49 -5.48 11.04
CA LYS A 407 37.91 -4.34 10.19
C LYS A 407 37.43 -4.43 8.73
N HIS A 408 36.58 -5.41 8.42
CA HIS A 408 36.01 -5.63 7.09
C HIS A 408 34.59 -6.19 7.21
N PRO A 409 33.67 -5.80 6.31
CA PRO A 409 33.86 -4.79 5.26
C PRO A 409 33.92 -3.35 5.80
N PRO A 410 34.48 -2.38 5.04
CA PRO A 410 34.74 -1.01 5.51
C PRO A 410 33.49 -0.13 5.70
N GLN A 411 32.28 -0.67 5.48
CA GLN A 411 31.00 0.05 5.54
C GLN A 411 30.16 -0.26 6.80
N ALA A 412 30.61 -1.19 7.66
CA ALA A 412 29.91 -1.56 8.89
C ALA A 412 29.52 -0.32 9.73
N PRO A 413 28.22 -0.11 10.03
CA PRO A 413 27.74 1.14 10.62
C PRO A 413 28.08 1.22 12.10
N LYS A 414 29.21 1.87 12.42
CA LYS A 414 29.66 2.15 13.79
C LYS A 414 28.56 2.84 14.60
N LEU A 415 28.07 2.18 15.63
CA LEU A 415 27.07 2.73 16.53
C LEU A 415 27.72 3.66 17.57
N PRO A 416 27.01 4.69 18.04
CA PRO A 416 27.33 5.33 19.31
C PRO A 416 27.35 4.27 20.43
N PRO A 417 28.24 4.36 21.44
CA PRO A 417 28.43 3.31 22.44
C PRO A 417 27.15 2.82 23.13
N ASP A 418 26.23 3.75 23.43
CA ASP A 418 24.98 3.45 24.14
C ASP A 418 23.81 3.11 23.20
N ALA A 419 23.98 3.23 21.88
CA ALA A 419 22.88 3.08 20.92
C ALA A 419 22.44 1.62 20.74
N LEU A 420 23.38 0.66 20.80
CA LEU A 420 23.13 -0.76 20.55
C LEU A 420 22.02 -1.33 21.44
N ASP A 421 21.97 -0.90 22.70
CA ASP A 421 20.99 -1.41 23.67
C ASP A 421 19.60 -0.76 23.50
N SER A 422 19.50 0.37 22.79
CA SER A 422 18.23 1.07 22.50
C SER A 422 17.49 0.58 21.25
N LEU A 423 18.12 -0.24 20.42
CA LEU A 423 17.58 -0.71 19.13
C LEU A 423 16.62 -1.87 19.29
N THR A 424 15.54 -1.86 18.50
CA THR A 424 14.68 -3.05 18.31
C THR A 424 15.39 -4.14 17.50
N PHE A 425 14.85 -5.37 17.54
CA PHE A 425 15.38 -6.48 16.75
C PHE A 425 15.47 -6.16 15.24
N PHE A 426 14.43 -5.53 14.68
CA PHE A 426 14.39 -5.21 13.26
C PHE A 426 15.45 -4.17 12.88
N GLU A 427 15.67 -3.14 13.72
CA GLU A 427 16.74 -2.17 13.49
C GLU A 427 18.14 -2.78 13.65
N LEU A 428 18.33 -3.73 14.59
CA LEU A 428 19.57 -4.49 14.73
C LEU A 428 19.84 -5.33 13.48
N ARG A 429 18.83 -6.08 13.01
CA ARG A 429 18.93 -6.91 11.81
C ARG A 429 19.21 -6.07 10.57
N ASP A 430 18.46 -4.99 10.36
CA ASP A 430 18.64 -4.14 9.17
C ASP A 430 20.04 -3.49 9.16
N LYS A 431 20.66 -3.22 10.32
CA LYS A 431 22.07 -2.79 10.46
C LYS A 431 23.08 -3.90 10.25
N LEU A 432 22.79 -5.11 10.74
CA LEU A 432 23.61 -6.30 10.48
C LEU A 432 23.66 -6.60 8.98
N LEU A 433 22.51 -6.54 8.30
CA LEU A 433 22.41 -6.71 6.84
C LEU A 433 23.09 -5.56 6.09
N ALA A 434 23.08 -4.33 6.63
CA ALA A 434 23.83 -3.21 6.07
C ALA A 434 25.37 -3.35 6.15
N ALA A 435 25.90 -4.32 6.92
CA ALA A 435 27.34 -4.54 7.01
C ALA A 435 27.88 -5.24 5.75
N ASP A 436 27.34 -6.41 5.39
CA ASP A 436 27.62 -7.07 4.12
C ASP A 436 26.35 -7.77 3.58
N PRO A 437 25.50 -7.09 2.77
CA PRO A 437 24.24 -7.66 2.32
C PRO A 437 24.39 -8.77 1.27
N LEU A 438 25.62 -9.06 0.80
CA LEU A 438 25.89 -10.02 -0.28
C LEU A 438 26.88 -11.13 0.09
N ASP A 439 27.56 -11.05 1.24
CA ASP A 439 28.26 -12.23 1.78
C ASP A 439 27.27 -13.22 2.42
N TRP A 440 27.24 -14.44 1.88
CA TRP A 440 26.33 -15.50 2.31
C TRP A 440 26.70 -16.08 3.68
N GLU A 441 27.97 -16.06 4.10
CA GLU A 441 28.38 -16.55 5.43
C GLU A 441 27.96 -15.58 6.54
N HIS A 442 28.07 -14.27 6.28
CA HIS A 442 27.54 -13.23 7.15
C HIS A 442 26.01 -13.25 7.21
N VAL A 443 25.34 -13.26 6.05
CA VAL A 443 23.87 -13.34 5.98
C VAL A 443 23.34 -14.60 6.67
N LYS A 444 24.03 -15.74 6.55
CA LYS A 444 23.71 -16.95 7.32
C LYS A 444 23.73 -16.69 8.84
N LYS A 445 24.75 -16.03 9.38
CA LYS A 445 24.83 -15.71 10.83
C LYS A 445 23.69 -14.78 11.28
N VAL A 446 23.29 -13.83 10.43
CA VAL A 446 22.13 -12.97 10.70
C VAL A 446 20.84 -13.79 10.75
N ASN A 447 20.65 -14.73 9.84
CA ASN A 447 19.52 -15.65 9.84
C ASN A 447 19.54 -16.60 11.07
N GLU A 448 20.70 -17.09 11.49
CA GLU A 448 20.86 -17.87 12.73
C GLU A 448 20.47 -17.04 13.97
N ALA A 449 20.84 -15.75 14.03
CA ALA A 449 20.42 -14.84 15.08
C ALA A 449 18.91 -14.51 15.04
N GLU A 450 18.29 -14.38 13.84
CA GLU A 450 16.84 -14.23 13.70
C GLU A 450 16.08 -15.50 14.13
N ALA A 451 16.62 -16.69 13.86
CA ALA A 451 16.03 -17.95 14.32
C ALA A 451 15.98 -18.06 15.86
N GLU A 452 17.06 -17.68 16.57
CA GLU A 452 17.06 -17.65 18.03
C GLU A 452 16.13 -16.57 18.61
N PHE A 453 16.06 -15.38 17.98
CA PHE A 453 15.08 -14.35 18.36
C PHE A 453 13.65 -14.89 18.28
N TRP A 454 13.24 -15.53 17.17
CA TRP A 454 11.88 -16.04 17.02
C TRP A 454 11.53 -17.16 18.01
N LYS A 455 12.47 -18.06 18.33
CA LYS A 455 12.30 -19.09 19.38
C LYS A 455 12.05 -18.48 20.77
N MET A 456 12.61 -17.29 21.03
CA MET A 456 12.41 -16.57 22.29
C MET A 456 11.20 -15.62 22.28
N ARG A 457 10.57 -15.39 21.12
CA ARG A 457 9.42 -14.49 20.91
C ARG A 457 8.07 -15.20 20.74
N GLU A 458 8.02 -16.52 20.95
CA GLU A 458 6.77 -17.27 20.90
C GLU A 458 5.70 -16.73 21.86
N GLY A 459 4.44 -16.82 21.46
CA GLY A 459 3.33 -16.33 22.28
C GLY A 459 2.04 -16.09 21.51
N SER A 460 1.13 -15.33 22.12
CA SER A 460 -0.16 -14.99 21.54
C SER A 460 -0.63 -13.58 21.88
N ARG A 461 -1.37 -12.96 20.96
CA ARG A 461 -2.06 -11.67 21.16
C ARG A 461 -3.50 -11.76 20.66
N VAL A 462 -4.37 -10.94 21.26
CA VAL A 462 -5.78 -10.80 20.85
C VAL A 462 -6.05 -9.34 20.56
N ALA A 463 -6.46 -9.04 19.32
CA ALA A 463 -6.81 -7.71 18.86
C ALA A 463 -7.88 -7.82 17.75
N TRP A 464 -8.37 -6.71 17.21
CA TRP A 464 -9.33 -6.72 16.10
C TRP A 464 -8.71 -7.28 14.83
N SER A 465 -9.54 -7.83 13.95
CA SER A 465 -9.11 -8.47 12.69
C SER A 465 -8.15 -7.61 11.85
N HIS A 466 -8.36 -6.30 11.75
CA HIS A 466 -7.44 -5.40 11.05
C HIS A 466 -6.09 -5.26 11.80
N GLU A 467 -6.10 -5.00 13.11
CA GLU A 467 -4.91 -4.88 13.99
C GLU A 467 -4.03 -6.16 14.04
N ILE A 468 -4.60 -7.32 13.70
CA ILE A 468 -3.88 -8.60 13.60
C ILE A 468 -3.35 -8.86 12.19
N LEU A 469 -4.19 -8.69 11.16
CA LEU A 469 -3.86 -9.08 9.79
C LEU A 469 -2.97 -8.07 9.05
N GLN A 470 -2.93 -6.82 9.52
CA GLN A 470 -2.04 -5.78 9.04
C GLN A 470 -0.73 -5.80 9.84
N PHE A 471 0.41 -5.63 9.17
CA PHE A 471 1.74 -5.66 9.78
C PHE A 471 2.73 -4.88 8.92
N ASP A 472 3.69 -4.22 9.55
CA ASP A 472 4.77 -3.55 8.84
C ASP A 472 5.69 -4.58 8.16
N CYS A 473 6.16 -4.25 6.96
CA CYS A 473 7.15 -5.03 6.22
C CYS A 473 8.59 -4.73 6.67
N GLY A 474 8.81 -3.66 7.43
CA GLY A 474 10.13 -3.17 7.84
C GLY A 474 10.80 -2.30 6.77
N GLY A 475 12.13 -2.32 6.72
CA GLY A 475 12.92 -1.54 5.78
C GLY A 475 12.61 -1.79 4.29
N GLN A 476 13.12 -0.91 3.43
CA GLN A 476 12.96 -1.05 1.98
C GLN A 476 13.51 -2.40 1.50
N GLN A 477 12.79 -3.03 0.58
CA GLN A 477 13.07 -4.39 0.11
C GLN A 477 12.62 -4.56 -1.33
N TRP A 478 13.35 -5.36 -2.09
CA TRP A 478 12.83 -6.00 -3.30
C TRP A 478 12.09 -7.27 -2.89
N VAL A 479 10.93 -7.53 -3.51
CA VAL A 479 10.15 -8.74 -3.23
C VAL A 479 9.74 -9.40 -4.53
N LEU A 480 9.95 -10.71 -4.60
CA LEU A 480 9.44 -11.63 -5.60
C LEU A 480 8.35 -12.47 -4.94
N GLU A 481 7.22 -12.73 -5.61
CA GLU A 481 6.11 -13.48 -4.98
C GLU A 481 5.48 -14.44 -6.00
N ALA A 482 5.69 -15.74 -5.77
CA ALA A 482 5.31 -16.83 -6.66
C ALA A 482 3.97 -17.43 -6.22
N ALA A 483 2.99 -17.50 -7.14
CA ALA A 483 1.67 -18.06 -6.90
C ALA A 483 1.46 -19.35 -7.71
N PHE A 484 1.09 -20.44 -7.06
CA PHE A 484 0.85 -21.73 -7.72
C PHE A 484 -0.27 -22.55 -7.06
N PRO A 485 -0.98 -23.44 -7.81
CA PRO A 485 -2.04 -24.27 -7.24
C PRO A 485 -1.49 -25.28 -6.21
N ALA A 486 -2.10 -25.35 -5.04
CA ALA A 486 -1.65 -26.15 -3.90
C ALA A 486 -2.65 -27.24 -3.46
N GLY A 487 -3.46 -27.75 -4.40
CA GLY A 487 -4.48 -28.78 -4.15
C GLY A 487 -5.78 -28.19 -3.57
N THR A 488 -6.33 -28.79 -2.51
CA THR A 488 -7.49 -28.25 -1.77
C THR A 488 -7.20 -28.13 -0.27
N VAL A 489 -8.00 -27.37 0.48
CA VAL A 489 -7.84 -27.27 1.95
C VAL A 489 -7.98 -28.62 2.66
N ASN A 490 -8.74 -29.55 2.09
CA ASN A 490 -8.95 -30.88 2.65
C ASN A 490 -7.86 -31.87 2.24
N LYS A 491 -7.36 -31.77 1.01
CA LYS A 491 -6.19 -32.51 0.50
C LYS A 491 -5.22 -31.53 -0.18
N PRO A 492 -4.33 -30.88 0.60
CA PRO A 492 -3.28 -30.05 0.02
C PRO A 492 -2.35 -30.89 -0.85
N SER A 493 -1.72 -30.27 -1.84
CA SER A 493 -0.69 -30.91 -2.64
C SER A 493 0.66 -30.80 -1.96
N ASP A 494 1.44 -31.89 -1.94
CA ASP A 494 2.82 -31.92 -1.45
C ASP A 494 3.71 -30.87 -2.16
N ALA A 495 3.33 -30.49 -3.39
CA ALA A 495 3.90 -29.38 -4.15
C ALA A 495 4.03 -28.08 -3.34
N SER A 496 3.12 -27.82 -2.39
CA SER A 496 3.18 -26.64 -1.55
C SER A 496 4.46 -26.59 -0.70
N ILE A 497 4.89 -27.70 -0.13
CA ILE A 497 6.12 -27.74 0.68
C ILE A 497 7.33 -28.07 -0.21
N ALA A 498 7.18 -28.95 -1.20
CA ALA A 498 8.28 -29.34 -2.09
C ALA A 498 8.85 -28.13 -2.88
N PHE A 499 8.01 -27.19 -3.32
CA PHE A 499 8.48 -25.91 -3.91
C PHE A 499 9.43 -25.16 -2.95
N MET A 500 9.10 -25.14 -1.66
CA MET A 500 9.85 -24.40 -0.65
C MET A 500 11.11 -25.14 -0.21
N GLU A 501 11.05 -26.46 -0.10
CA GLU A 501 12.23 -27.32 0.08
C GLU A 501 13.21 -27.10 -1.07
N GLU A 502 12.75 -27.10 -2.33
CA GLU A 502 13.60 -26.89 -3.51
C GLU A 502 14.16 -25.46 -3.62
N VAL A 503 13.45 -24.43 -3.15
CA VAL A 503 13.99 -23.07 -3.02
C VAL A 503 15.06 -22.99 -1.93
N LEU A 504 14.91 -23.69 -0.81
CA LEU A 504 15.91 -23.71 0.27
C LEU A 504 17.15 -24.52 -0.13
N GLU A 505 16.97 -25.68 -0.77
CA GLU A 505 18.05 -26.49 -1.35
C GLU A 505 18.85 -25.70 -2.40
N LEU A 506 18.16 -24.92 -3.25
CA LEU A 506 18.80 -24.01 -4.20
C LEU A 506 19.62 -22.93 -3.49
N VAL A 507 19.06 -22.24 -2.49
CA VAL A 507 19.77 -21.19 -1.72
C VAL A 507 21.01 -21.77 -1.02
N GLU A 508 20.87 -22.93 -0.39
CA GLU A 508 21.92 -23.55 0.42
C GLU A 508 23.02 -24.21 -0.43
N GLY A 509 22.66 -24.78 -1.59
CA GLY A 509 23.61 -25.36 -2.54
C GLY A 509 24.38 -24.32 -3.35
N GLU A 510 23.70 -23.28 -3.86
CA GLU A 510 24.30 -22.20 -4.63
C GLU A 510 24.91 -21.07 -3.76
N LYS A 511 24.81 -21.18 -2.42
CA LYS A 511 25.33 -20.20 -1.45
C LYS A 511 24.80 -18.78 -1.69
N ILE A 512 23.49 -18.67 -1.86
CA ILE A 512 22.82 -17.39 -2.15
C ILE A 512 22.66 -16.59 -0.85
N ALA A 513 23.11 -15.34 -0.83
CA ALA A 513 22.80 -14.40 0.24
C ALA A 513 21.28 -14.13 0.27
N ALA A 514 20.57 -14.80 1.19
CA ALA A 514 19.11 -14.73 1.36
C ALA A 514 18.79 -14.12 2.73
N PRO A 515 18.71 -12.77 2.85
CA PRO A 515 18.76 -12.03 4.12
C PRO A 515 17.43 -11.89 4.85
N ALA A 516 16.41 -12.64 4.44
CA ALA A 516 15.05 -12.51 4.94
C ALA A 516 14.41 -13.89 5.06
N PRO A 517 13.54 -14.10 6.07
CA PRO A 517 12.66 -15.26 6.09
C PRO A 517 11.80 -15.29 4.82
N ILE A 518 11.84 -16.40 4.09
CA ILE A 518 11.02 -16.56 2.89
C ILE A 518 9.58 -16.82 3.35
N GLU A 519 8.66 -15.92 3.05
CA GLU A 519 7.26 -16.06 3.47
C GLU A 519 6.54 -17.11 2.64
N GLN A 520 5.70 -17.91 3.28
CA GLN A 520 4.71 -18.73 2.60
C GLN A 520 3.31 -18.50 3.17
N ARG A 521 2.35 -18.20 2.28
CA ARG A 521 0.94 -17.93 2.60
C ARG A 521 0.03 -18.80 1.71
N TRP A 522 -1.23 -18.94 2.10
CA TRP A 522 -2.23 -19.66 1.31
C TRP A 522 -3.50 -18.85 1.13
N THR A 523 -4.12 -18.95 -0.04
CA THR A 523 -5.49 -18.45 -0.27
C THR A 523 -6.34 -19.54 -0.88
N LYS A 524 -7.66 -19.39 -0.75
CA LYS A 524 -8.61 -20.03 -1.66
C LYS A 524 -8.42 -19.49 -3.09
N LYS A 525 -8.81 -20.28 -4.09
CA LYS A 525 -8.82 -19.85 -5.50
C LYS A 525 -9.64 -18.55 -5.71
N SER A 526 -9.21 -17.73 -6.66
CA SER A 526 -10.01 -16.69 -7.32
C SER A 526 -10.79 -17.27 -8.52
N ASP A 527 -11.80 -16.53 -8.98
CA ASP A 527 -12.46 -16.72 -10.27
C ASP A 527 -12.33 -15.50 -11.22
N SER A 528 -11.53 -14.50 -10.85
CA SER A 528 -11.08 -13.43 -11.76
C SER A 528 -9.99 -13.99 -12.70
N PRO A 529 -10.18 -14.04 -14.03
CA PRO A 529 -9.26 -14.75 -14.93
C PRO A 529 -7.83 -14.19 -14.99
N MET A 530 -7.62 -12.94 -14.58
CA MET A 530 -6.30 -12.31 -14.47
C MET A 530 -5.66 -12.46 -13.08
N SER A 531 -6.31 -13.09 -12.09
CA SER A 531 -5.70 -13.29 -10.77
C SER A 531 -4.56 -14.34 -10.84
N PRO A 532 -3.41 -14.13 -10.19
CA PRO A 532 -2.41 -15.19 -10.01
C PRO A 532 -2.99 -16.38 -9.21
N GLY A 533 -3.95 -16.10 -8.32
CA GLY A 533 -4.77 -17.09 -7.60
C GLY A 533 -5.92 -17.69 -8.40
N TYR A 534 -6.05 -17.41 -9.71
CA TYR A 534 -7.10 -17.98 -10.55
C TYR A 534 -6.96 -19.50 -10.70
N ALA A 535 -8.09 -20.21 -10.59
CA ALA A 535 -8.26 -21.57 -11.09
C ALA A 535 -9.59 -21.71 -11.86
N PRO A 536 -9.58 -22.46 -12.99
CA PRO A 536 -10.64 -22.43 -14.00
C PRO A 536 -12.00 -22.96 -13.52
N PRO A 537 -13.07 -22.74 -14.31
CA PRO A 537 -14.33 -23.46 -14.15
C PRO A 537 -14.12 -24.98 -14.03
N GLY A 538 -14.86 -25.62 -13.13
CA GLY A 538 -14.70 -27.04 -12.80
C GLY A 538 -13.64 -27.35 -11.73
N ALA A 539 -12.72 -26.43 -11.40
CA ALA A 539 -11.84 -26.60 -10.25
C ALA A 539 -12.63 -26.68 -8.93
N PRO A 540 -12.25 -27.56 -7.97
CA PRO A 540 -12.94 -27.72 -6.69
C PRO A 540 -13.20 -26.40 -5.95
N LYS A 541 -14.37 -26.28 -5.30
CA LYS A 541 -14.78 -25.06 -4.57
C LYS A 541 -13.86 -24.72 -3.39
N ASP A 542 -13.09 -25.70 -2.91
CA ASP A 542 -12.12 -25.61 -1.82
C ASP A 542 -10.66 -25.70 -2.30
N SER A 543 -10.40 -25.54 -3.60
CA SER A 543 -9.05 -25.41 -4.14
C SER A 543 -8.32 -24.19 -3.61
N ILE A 544 -7.01 -24.36 -3.39
CA ILE A 544 -6.12 -23.36 -2.78
C ILE A 544 -4.91 -23.07 -3.67
N HIS A 545 -4.32 -21.90 -3.47
CA HIS A 545 -3.01 -21.52 -3.99
C HIS A 545 -2.03 -21.32 -2.84
N SER A 546 -0.78 -21.70 -3.08
CA SER A 546 0.38 -21.32 -2.27
C SER A 546 0.99 -20.05 -2.87
N TRP A 547 1.41 -19.14 -2.00
CA TRP A 547 2.09 -17.90 -2.34
C TRP A 547 3.42 -17.89 -1.59
N VAL A 548 4.55 -17.83 -2.32
CA VAL A 548 5.90 -17.83 -1.74
C VAL A 548 6.58 -16.49 -2.03
N GLY A 549 6.78 -15.69 -0.99
CA GLY A 549 7.39 -14.37 -1.02
C GLY A 549 8.88 -14.43 -0.69
N ILE A 550 9.73 -14.33 -1.71
CA ILE A 550 11.18 -14.23 -1.57
C ILE A 550 11.55 -12.74 -1.48
N ILE A 551 12.31 -12.39 -0.45
CA ILE A 551 12.62 -11.00 -0.07
C ILE A 551 14.13 -10.76 -0.11
N MET A 552 14.52 -9.58 -0.58
CA MET A 552 15.89 -9.04 -0.52
C MET A 552 15.84 -7.64 0.08
N TYR A 553 16.53 -7.42 1.19
CA TYR A 553 16.58 -6.11 1.83
C TYR A 553 17.45 -5.12 1.05
N LEU A 554 17.08 -3.84 1.10
CA LEU A 554 17.79 -2.71 0.49
C LEU A 554 18.21 -1.73 1.61
N PRO A 555 19.12 -2.13 2.52
CA PRO A 555 19.43 -1.37 3.75
C PRO A 555 20.18 -0.05 3.49
N THR A 556 20.80 0.07 2.31
CA THR A 556 21.58 1.22 1.87
C THR A 556 20.77 2.18 1.00
N MET A 557 21.20 3.43 0.92
CA MET A 557 20.76 4.40 -0.09
C MET A 557 21.86 4.73 -1.12
N GLU A 558 23.03 4.09 -1.02
CA GLU A 558 24.10 4.22 -2.00
C GLU A 558 23.70 3.52 -3.32
N LEU A 559 23.90 4.20 -4.45
CA LEU A 559 23.37 3.78 -5.74
C LEU A 559 24.11 2.57 -6.32
N VAL A 560 25.44 2.53 -6.22
CA VAL A 560 26.25 1.41 -6.75
C VAL A 560 26.02 0.14 -5.92
N GLU A 561 25.90 0.28 -4.60
CA GLU A 561 25.54 -0.80 -3.68
C GLU A 561 24.11 -1.32 -3.96
N ARG A 562 23.11 -0.44 -4.13
CA ARG A 562 21.77 -0.83 -4.58
C ARG A 562 21.77 -1.56 -5.91
N MET A 563 22.57 -1.12 -6.89
CA MET A 563 22.72 -1.80 -8.17
C MET A 563 23.31 -3.21 -7.99
N ARG A 564 24.33 -3.39 -7.15
CA ARG A 564 24.91 -4.71 -6.84
C ARG A 564 23.88 -5.65 -6.18
N ILE A 565 23.14 -5.16 -5.18
CA ILE A 565 22.10 -5.95 -4.50
C ILE A 565 20.97 -6.33 -5.47
N ARG A 566 20.54 -5.38 -6.33
CA ARG A 566 19.56 -5.62 -7.38
C ARG A 566 20.02 -6.72 -8.34
N SER A 567 21.23 -6.65 -8.89
CA SER A 567 21.71 -7.65 -9.85
C SER A 567 21.86 -9.04 -9.23
N ALA A 568 22.29 -9.14 -7.97
CA ALA A 568 22.29 -10.41 -7.23
C ALA A 568 20.87 -10.97 -7.03
N PHE A 569 19.88 -10.11 -6.77
CA PHE A 569 18.48 -10.52 -6.66
C PHE A 569 17.86 -10.92 -8.00
N GLU A 570 18.24 -10.27 -9.11
CA GLU A 570 17.83 -10.64 -10.46
C GLU A 570 18.40 -12.01 -10.87
N GLU A 571 19.65 -12.32 -10.48
CA GLU A 571 20.21 -13.68 -10.63
C GLU A 571 19.47 -14.71 -9.78
N TYR A 572 19.23 -14.43 -8.49
CA TYR A 572 18.50 -15.32 -7.59
C TYR A 572 17.06 -15.59 -8.09
N LYS A 573 16.34 -14.55 -8.53
CA LYS A 573 15.05 -14.67 -9.24
C LYS A 573 15.16 -15.62 -10.42
N LYS A 574 16.14 -15.40 -11.31
CA LYS A 574 16.34 -16.22 -12.51
C LYS A 574 16.65 -17.69 -12.19
N LYS A 575 17.44 -17.96 -11.14
CA LYS A 575 17.69 -19.31 -10.62
C LYS A 575 16.41 -19.98 -10.11
N CYS A 576 15.61 -19.29 -9.29
CA CYS A 576 14.32 -19.81 -8.80
C CYS A 576 13.33 -20.09 -9.94
N GLU A 577 13.25 -19.19 -10.92
CA GLU A 577 12.35 -19.34 -12.06
C GLU A 577 12.65 -20.62 -12.87
N VAL A 578 13.91 -20.81 -13.23
CA VAL A 578 14.35 -21.92 -14.09
C VAL A 578 14.40 -23.25 -13.34
N ALA A 579 14.91 -23.26 -12.10
CA ALA A 579 15.09 -24.50 -11.34
C ALA A 579 13.79 -25.02 -10.71
N VAL A 580 12.89 -24.13 -10.26
CA VAL A 580 11.73 -24.50 -9.44
C VAL A 580 10.40 -24.13 -10.10
N TRP A 581 10.22 -22.90 -10.57
CA TRP A 581 8.87 -22.39 -10.86
C TRP A 581 8.18 -23.06 -12.05
N GLU A 582 8.91 -23.40 -13.11
CA GLU A 582 8.34 -23.99 -14.32
C GLU A 582 7.66 -25.34 -14.03
N LYS A 583 8.28 -26.16 -13.16
CA LYS A 583 7.79 -27.45 -12.65
C LYS A 583 6.47 -27.36 -11.89
N TYR A 584 6.26 -26.27 -11.14
CA TYR A 584 5.03 -26.03 -10.36
C TYR A 584 3.99 -25.19 -11.09
N GLY A 585 4.28 -24.73 -12.30
CA GLY A 585 3.38 -23.82 -13.04
C GLY A 585 3.18 -22.48 -12.34
N ALA A 586 4.17 -22.03 -11.55
CA ALA A 586 4.08 -20.82 -10.76
C ALA A 586 4.11 -19.56 -11.62
N VAL A 587 3.47 -18.49 -11.14
CA VAL A 587 3.40 -17.17 -11.78
C VAL A 587 3.59 -16.06 -10.75
N GLU A 588 4.09 -14.90 -11.19
CA GLU A 588 4.30 -13.75 -10.32
C GLU A 588 2.99 -13.07 -9.90
N HIS A 589 2.97 -12.56 -8.66
CA HIS A 589 2.02 -11.55 -8.24
C HIS A 589 2.24 -10.23 -9.02
N TRP A 590 1.18 -9.61 -9.55
CA TRP A 590 1.28 -8.49 -10.50
C TRP A 590 2.04 -7.26 -10.02
N ALA A 591 2.01 -6.96 -8.71
CA ALA A 591 2.80 -5.87 -8.11
C ALA A 591 4.32 -6.16 -8.00
N LYS A 592 4.75 -7.37 -8.36
CA LYS A 592 6.13 -7.89 -8.28
C LYS A 592 6.70 -8.30 -9.65
N VAL A 593 5.88 -8.22 -10.71
CA VAL A 593 6.28 -8.57 -12.09
C VAL A 593 7.30 -7.57 -12.61
N GLU A 594 8.45 -8.06 -13.06
CA GLU A 594 9.44 -7.29 -13.81
C GLU A 594 9.66 -7.88 -15.19
N ILE A 595 9.88 -7.03 -16.19
CA ILE A 595 10.25 -7.47 -17.54
C ILE A 595 11.77 -7.59 -17.60
N PRO A 596 12.33 -8.81 -17.74
CA PRO A 596 13.77 -8.99 -17.83
C PRO A 596 14.32 -8.31 -19.09
N GLU A 597 15.59 -7.93 -19.05
CA GLU A 597 16.24 -7.24 -20.18
C GLU A 597 16.49 -8.22 -21.33
N GLU A 598 16.88 -9.45 -21.00
CA GLU A 598 17.19 -10.52 -21.96
C GLU A 598 15.97 -11.03 -22.73
N LYS A 599 16.12 -11.13 -24.07
CA LYS A 599 15.03 -11.50 -24.98
C LYS A 599 14.46 -12.90 -24.73
N GLU A 600 15.32 -13.87 -24.41
CA GLU A 600 14.89 -15.26 -24.15
C GLU A 600 14.18 -15.37 -22.79
N ASP A 601 14.60 -14.60 -21.80
CA ASP A 601 13.90 -14.52 -20.50
C ASP A 601 12.53 -13.86 -20.67
N GLN A 602 12.42 -12.82 -21.50
CA GLN A 602 11.13 -12.23 -21.88
C GLN A 602 10.22 -13.21 -22.64
N LYS A 603 10.79 -14.10 -23.45
CA LYS A 603 10.04 -15.14 -24.18
C LYS A 603 9.45 -16.17 -23.19
N ARG A 604 10.26 -16.68 -22.25
CA ARG A 604 9.76 -17.56 -21.17
C ARG A 604 8.70 -16.86 -20.30
N LEU A 605 8.86 -15.56 -19.99
CA LEU A 605 7.85 -14.77 -19.27
C LEU A 605 6.53 -14.64 -20.07
N ARG A 606 6.59 -14.37 -21.39
CA ARG A 606 5.40 -14.32 -22.26
C ARG A 606 4.68 -15.66 -22.33
N GLU A 607 5.42 -16.77 -22.47
CA GLU A 607 4.86 -18.12 -22.50
C GLU A 607 4.21 -18.49 -21.14
N ARG A 608 4.90 -18.20 -20.03
CA ARG A 608 4.39 -18.35 -18.66
C ARG A 608 3.06 -17.62 -18.46
N PHE A 609 2.94 -16.39 -18.96
CA PHE A 609 1.69 -15.64 -18.89
C PHE A 609 0.60 -16.18 -19.83
N ARG A 610 0.92 -16.57 -21.06
CA ARG A 610 -0.04 -17.19 -22.01
C ARG A 610 -0.64 -18.49 -21.48
N ARG A 611 0.15 -19.31 -20.78
CA ARG A 611 -0.30 -20.56 -20.14
C ARG A 611 -1.26 -20.33 -18.96
N LYS A 612 -1.22 -19.17 -18.30
CA LYS A 612 -1.99 -18.86 -17.09
C LYS A 612 -3.20 -17.95 -17.32
N TYR A 613 -3.06 -16.94 -18.18
CA TYR A 613 -3.98 -15.81 -18.30
C TYR A 613 -4.62 -15.75 -19.70
N PRO A 614 -5.90 -15.36 -19.84
CA PRO A 614 -6.58 -15.26 -21.14
C PRO A 614 -6.19 -13.97 -21.87
N LEU A 615 -4.92 -13.86 -22.28
CA LEU A 615 -4.35 -12.62 -22.82
C LEU A 615 -5.03 -12.14 -24.11
N GLU A 616 -5.56 -13.04 -24.95
CA GLU A 616 -6.33 -12.64 -26.14
C GLU A 616 -7.59 -11.86 -25.77
N ARG A 617 -8.40 -12.40 -24.85
CA ARG A 617 -9.59 -11.71 -24.33
C ARG A 617 -9.26 -10.44 -23.54
N TYR A 618 -8.11 -10.40 -22.87
CA TYR A 618 -7.59 -9.17 -22.27
C TYR A 618 -7.30 -8.13 -23.37
N LYS A 619 -6.60 -8.49 -24.45
CA LYS A 619 -6.34 -7.62 -25.61
C LYS A 619 -7.61 -7.16 -26.31
N GLU A 620 -8.61 -8.02 -26.46
CA GLU A 620 -9.91 -7.68 -27.05
C GLU A 620 -10.65 -6.63 -26.23
N ALA A 621 -10.84 -6.88 -24.92
CA ALA A 621 -11.43 -5.89 -24.02
C ALA A 621 -10.60 -4.58 -24.00
N ARG A 622 -9.27 -4.68 -24.04
CA ARG A 622 -8.38 -3.51 -24.09
C ARG A 622 -8.53 -2.71 -25.39
N ARG A 623 -8.75 -3.37 -26.54
CA ARG A 623 -9.06 -2.73 -27.83
C ARG A 623 -10.44 -2.07 -27.85
N GLU A 624 -11.42 -2.64 -27.16
CA GLU A 624 -12.77 -2.06 -27.04
C GLU A 624 -12.79 -0.83 -26.11
N LEU A 625 -12.05 -0.84 -25.00
CA LEU A 625 -12.15 0.15 -23.93
C LEU A 625 -11.11 1.27 -24.02
N ASP A 626 -9.92 0.98 -24.55
CA ASP A 626 -8.83 1.95 -24.78
C ASP A 626 -8.12 1.68 -26.13
N PRO A 627 -8.77 1.97 -27.28
CA PRO A 627 -8.22 1.73 -28.62
C PRO A 627 -7.01 2.60 -28.97
N LYS A 628 -6.70 3.65 -28.19
CA LYS A 628 -5.55 4.54 -28.39
C LYS A 628 -4.33 4.19 -27.50
N ASP A 629 -4.42 3.14 -26.68
CA ASP A 629 -3.38 2.76 -25.72
C ASP A 629 -3.01 3.86 -24.69
N LEU A 630 -3.97 4.73 -24.35
CA LEU A 630 -3.81 5.85 -23.40
C LEU A 630 -3.47 5.34 -21.99
N LEU A 631 -4.13 4.27 -21.53
CA LEU A 631 -3.92 3.67 -20.22
C LEU A 631 -2.71 2.72 -20.17
N GLY A 632 -1.91 2.70 -21.25
CA GLY A 632 -0.81 1.76 -21.45
C GLY A 632 0.54 2.23 -20.90
N ASN A 633 1.37 1.25 -20.53
CA ASN A 633 2.80 1.42 -20.21
C ASN A 633 3.61 0.19 -20.67
N ARG A 634 4.89 0.09 -20.30
CA ARG A 634 5.80 -1.01 -20.70
C ARG A 634 5.21 -2.40 -20.42
N LEU A 635 4.64 -2.63 -19.23
CA LEU A 635 4.08 -3.94 -18.84
C LEU A 635 2.73 -4.24 -19.48
N LEU A 636 1.84 -3.26 -19.57
CA LEU A 636 0.57 -3.45 -20.28
C LEU A 636 0.80 -3.72 -21.77
N LYS A 637 1.76 -3.03 -22.40
CA LYS A 637 2.16 -3.32 -23.79
C LYS A 637 2.82 -4.70 -23.92
N PHE A 638 3.61 -5.14 -22.95
CA PHE A 638 4.26 -6.45 -22.96
C PHE A 638 3.24 -7.61 -22.93
N ILE A 639 2.23 -7.55 -22.06
CA ILE A 639 1.16 -8.58 -22.01
C ILE A 639 0.14 -8.43 -23.14
N SER A 640 0.05 -7.25 -23.76
CA SER A 640 -0.87 -6.96 -24.87
C SER A 640 -0.21 -7.02 -26.26
N GLN A 641 1.03 -7.51 -26.36
CA GLN A 641 1.69 -7.71 -27.65
C GLN A 641 0.99 -8.82 -28.45
N GLU A 642 0.77 -8.55 -29.73
CA GLU A 642 0.57 -9.59 -30.73
C GLU A 642 1.94 -10.20 -31.06
N ASP A 643 2.03 -11.52 -31.15
CA ASP A 643 3.22 -12.13 -31.71
C ASP A 643 3.30 -11.77 -33.18
N LYS A 644 4.34 -11.02 -33.55
CA LYS A 644 4.89 -11.23 -34.87
C LYS A 644 5.42 -12.65 -34.87
N VAL A 645 4.86 -13.50 -35.72
CA VAL A 645 5.56 -14.71 -36.16
C VAL A 645 6.84 -14.19 -36.80
N ASP A 646 8.00 -14.57 -36.26
CA ASP A 646 9.27 -14.34 -36.94
C ASP A 646 9.28 -15.23 -38.19
N GLU A 647 8.94 -14.64 -39.34
CA GLU A 647 9.15 -15.25 -40.66
C GLU A 647 10.65 -15.24 -40.96
N SER A 648 11.34 -16.28 -40.48
CA SER A 648 12.78 -16.55 -40.63
C SER A 648 13.08 -17.57 -41.73
#